data_AF-A0A936KXS6-F1
#
_entry.id   AF-A0A936KXS6-F1
#
_cell.length_a   1.000
_cell.length_b   1.000
_cell.length_c   1.000
_cell.angle_alpha   90.00
_cell.angle_beta   90.00
_cell.angle_gamma   90.00
#
_symmetry.space_group_name_H-M   'P 1'
#
loop_
_entity.id
_entity.type
_entity.pdbx_description
1 polymer ?
#
loop_
_entity_poly.entity_id
_entity_poly.type
_entity_poly.pdbx_seq_one_letter_code
_entity_poly.pdbx_strand_id
1 'polypeptide(L)'
;MSLTVYSIRVIEFSKLFQRLVKLDIRSAQQELAAWPLNDLSIFDRLRIWVAGMPELVSETEFTTTLLELDDAMFWDRYSQKDLLPVLSQRWQQLTDESRVKLESRLLAGPQRWNNESESDFHRRNAWLRLNSLHWLADQCCCFSFDLEAETQRQQLIVPEWKKVHSRKASKSIKDIASFVSTNEDYSQIAKENLANILSKSLELSDHSDDFLIENDPFAGLCKEKPILAFRALSLTAKNSEFPEWAWEKFLYSTQREQDRPKFSALIAERINSYPAEQLLSIITPICSWLKKIGNTITSNHYSSYLRIVEKLIMSIEIQPSIGSSSIIRSNKPVDWVFEAINSSVGDLVEILILDPNVNNLQQGMSLPISWLSKIQRLLRLPNNLHRYVLVVLTSRLQWFYYWNQSWTEINLLTALEATDDQERQAFWSGFLRANGVPSYTLYMRLKPHLLAAAKDEILTVTRREQQLIAILLVGWGSASEQNGELCITDRELHDLILDWDDDNRCQVLSLIRQMSKNNEKWSQLVPALIKNWPLHKAARTSRVSASLFELAFSSIEIFKQTVTLILPLLTPVKRPYLRLSSIEHILDAYPEQCLAILNNAFSENLPNDVPYGLGQVLDRIADANNKIQADERWLHLKRKLDNR
;
A
#
# COMPACT_ATOMS: atom_id res chain seq x y z
N MET A 1 11.45 0.61 -27.83
CA MET A 1 10.29 0.71 -26.92
C MET A 1 10.75 0.44 -25.49
N SER A 2 10.52 1.36 -24.56
CA SER A 2 11.03 1.27 -23.17
C SER A 2 9.97 0.72 -22.21
N LEU A 3 10.20 -0.51 -21.72
CA LEU A 3 9.42 -1.20 -20.69
C LEU A 3 9.65 -0.60 -19.29
N THR A 4 9.33 0.69 -19.09
CA THR A 4 9.72 1.47 -17.90
C THR A 4 8.74 1.43 -16.71
N VAL A 5 7.66 0.65 -16.78
CA VAL A 5 6.60 0.62 -15.73
C VAL A 5 6.32 -0.80 -15.24
N TYR A 6 7.37 -1.60 -15.15
CA TYR A 6 7.25 -3.00 -14.75
C TYR A 6 8.11 -3.27 -13.53
N SER A 7 7.64 -4.18 -12.65
CA SER A 7 8.51 -4.74 -11.62
C SER A 7 9.77 -5.29 -12.30
N ILE A 8 10.92 -5.23 -11.62
CA ILE A 8 12.21 -5.73 -12.16
C ILE A 8 12.06 -7.13 -12.79
N ARG A 9 11.16 -7.95 -12.21
CA ARG A 9 10.83 -9.30 -12.69
C ARG A 9 10.13 -9.34 -14.05
N VAL A 10 9.23 -8.40 -14.35
CA VAL A 10 8.55 -8.39 -15.66
C VAL A 10 9.49 -7.86 -16.75
N ILE A 11 10.40 -6.95 -16.42
CA ILE A 11 11.47 -6.53 -17.34
C ILE A 11 12.42 -7.71 -17.62
N GLU A 12 12.80 -8.47 -16.59
CA GLU A 12 13.61 -9.67 -16.75
C GLU A 12 12.90 -10.75 -17.58
N PHE A 13 11.63 -11.01 -17.28
CA PHE A 13 10.78 -11.92 -18.06
C PHE A 13 10.72 -11.52 -19.54
N SER A 14 10.46 -10.24 -19.85
CA SER A 14 10.40 -9.77 -21.24
C SER A 14 11.72 -9.97 -22.00
N LYS A 15 12.87 -9.81 -21.32
CA LYS A 15 14.20 -10.06 -21.91
C LYS A 15 14.43 -11.55 -22.17
N LEU A 16 14.01 -12.40 -21.24
CA LEU A 16 14.08 -13.86 -21.41
C LEU A 16 13.16 -14.31 -22.54
N PHE A 17 11.95 -13.77 -22.63
CA PHE A 17 10.99 -14.06 -23.70
C PHE A 17 11.52 -13.60 -25.06
N GLN A 18 12.07 -12.39 -25.18
CA GLN A 18 12.74 -11.95 -26.42
C GLN A 18 13.90 -12.86 -26.84
N ARG A 19 14.66 -13.37 -25.86
CA ARG A 19 15.74 -14.32 -26.13
C ARG A 19 15.17 -15.67 -26.59
N LEU A 20 14.05 -16.12 -26.01
CA LEU A 20 13.35 -17.33 -26.44
C LEU A 20 12.85 -17.19 -27.89
N VAL A 21 12.21 -16.08 -28.25
CA VAL A 21 11.78 -15.80 -29.64
C VAL A 21 12.92 -15.97 -30.64
N LYS A 22 14.13 -15.50 -30.30
CA LYS A 22 15.31 -15.60 -31.17
C LYS A 22 15.91 -17.01 -31.26
N LEU A 23 15.75 -17.83 -30.22
CA LEU A 23 16.35 -19.16 -30.12
C LEU A 23 15.41 -20.26 -30.61
N ASP A 24 14.13 -20.17 -30.25
CA ASP A 24 13.09 -21.14 -30.58
C ASP A 24 11.71 -20.47 -30.61
N ILE A 25 11.25 -20.13 -31.82
CA ILE A 25 9.95 -19.51 -32.06
C ILE A 25 8.80 -20.43 -31.61
N ARG A 26 8.92 -21.75 -31.78
CA ARG A 26 7.84 -22.68 -31.41
C ARG A 26 7.63 -22.70 -29.90
N SER A 27 8.71 -22.72 -29.13
CA SER A 27 8.65 -22.63 -27.67
C SER A 27 8.10 -21.27 -27.21
N ALA A 28 8.45 -20.18 -27.91
CA ALA A 28 7.88 -18.86 -27.61
C ALA A 28 6.36 -18.79 -27.87
N GLN A 29 5.87 -19.44 -28.94
CA GLN A 29 4.43 -19.53 -29.23
C GLN A 29 3.68 -20.33 -28.15
N GLN A 30 4.26 -21.43 -27.68
CA GLN A 30 3.68 -22.23 -26.59
C GLN A 30 3.61 -21.44 -25.29
N GLU A 31 4.66 -20.69 -24.95
CA GLU A 31 4.69 -19.82 -23.78
C GLU A 31 3.64 -18.70 -23.88
N LEU A 32 3.53 -18.04 -25.04
CA LEU A 32 2.50 -17.01 -25.28
C LEU A 32 1.08 -17.57 -25.09
N ALA A 33 0.83 -18.79 -25.59
CA ALA A 33 -0.46 -19.46 -25.45
C ALA A 33 -0.78 -19.87 -24.00
N ALA A 34 0.24 -20.04 -23.16
CA ALA A 34 0.08 -20.41 -21.75
C ALA A 34 -0.24 -19.21 -20.84
N TRP A 35 -0.15 -17.97 -21.34
CA TRP A 35 -0.45 -16.79 -20.53
C TRP A 35 -1.93 -16.73 -20.12
N PRO A 36 -2.27 -16.32 -18.89
CA PRO A 36 -3.66 -16.15 -18.45
C PRO A 36 -4.42 -15.13 -19.29
N LEU A 37 -5.61 -15.46 -19.81
CA LEU A 37 -6.48 -14.52 -20.53
C LEU A 37 -7.18 -13.56 -19.54
N ASN A 38 -7.51 -12.35 -19.99
CA ASN A 38 -8.25 -11.33 -19.22
C ASN A 38 -7.56 -10.88 -17.91
N ASP A 39 -6.22 -10.82 -17.93
CA ASP A 39 -5.45 -10.21 -16.84
C ASP A 39 -5.21 -8.73 -17.15
N LEU A 40 -6.09 -7.88 -16.62
CA LEU A 40 -6.07 -6.41 -16.75
C LEU A 40 -4.79 -5.73 -16.20
N SER A 41 -3.84 -6.50 -15.67
CA SER A 41 -2.64 -5.99 -15.01
C SER A 41 -1.34 -6.17 -15.80
N ILE A 42 -0.93 -7.41 -16.11
CA ILE A 42 0.41 -7.71 -16.62
C ILE A 42 0.36 -8.45 -17.96
N PHE A 43 -0.35 -9.57 -18.04
CA PHE A 43 -0.30 -10.43 -19.23
C PHE A 43 -1.01 -9.84 -20.45
N ASP A 44 -2.10 -9.10 -20.29
CA ASP A 44 -2.75 -8.44 -21.43
C ASP A 44 -1.86 -7.35 -22.04
N ARG A 45 -1.07 -6.65 -21.21
CA ARG A 45 -0.09 -5.68 -21.71
C ARG A 45 1.11 -6.36 -22.38
N LEU A 46 1.55 -7.49 -21.83
CA LEU A 46 2.58 -8.31 -22.50
C LEU A 46 2.08 -8.84 -23.84
N ARG A 47 0.79 -9.19 -23.97
CA ARG A 47 0.17 -9.55 -25.26
C ARG A 47 0.18 -8.40 -26.26
N ILE A 48 -0.21 -7.20 -25.85
CA ILE A 48 -0.12 -6.00 -26.69
C ILE A 48 1.33 -5.82 -27.18
N TRP A 49 2.31 -5.91 -26.29
CA TRP A 49 3.72 -5.79 -26.65
C TRP A 49 4.20 -6.90 -27.61
N VAL A 50 3.83 -8.17 -27.35
CA VAL A 50 4.18 -9.30 -28.22
C VAL A 50 3.51 -9.20 -29.58
N ALA A 51 2.29 -8.66 -29.66
CA ALA A 51 1.59 -8.45 -30.92
C ALA A 51 2.40 -7.55 -31.89
N GLY A 52 3.27 -6.69 -31.37
CA GLY A 52 4.21 -5.90 -32.17
C GLY A 52 5.37 -6.69 -32.80
N MET A 53 5.53 -7.99 -32.52
CA MET A 53 6.62 -8.84 -33.02
C MET A 53 6.17 -9.62 -34.27
N PRO A 54 6.52 -9.17 -35.49
CA PRO A 54 6.09 -9.82 -36.74
C PRO A 54 6.64 -11.24 -36.92
N GLU A 55 7.80 -11.55 -36.32
CA GLU A 55 8.39 -12.89 -36.35
C GLU A 55 7.63 -13.93 -35.52
N LEU A 56 6.79 -13.49 -34.57
CA LEU A 56 6.07 -14.37 -33.64
C LEU A 56 4.57 -14.37 -33.88
N VAL A 57 4.00 -13.21 -34.21
CA VAL A 57 2.55 -12.99 -34.36
C VAL A 57 2.22 -12.62 -35.80
N SER A 58 1.38 -13.43 -36.45
CA SER A 58 0.87 -13.15 -37.80
C SER A 58 0.00 -11.91 -37.84
N GLU A 59 -0.24 -11.35 -39.03
CA GLU A 59 -1.14 -10.21 -39.20
C GLU A 59 -2.57 -10.51 -38.73
N THR A 60 -3.04 -11.74 -38.97
CA THR A 60 -4.35 -12.22 -38.54
C THR A 60 -4.44 -12.31 -37.02
N GLU A 61 -3.44 -12.90 -36.36
CA GLU A 61 -3.40 -13.02 -34.89
C GLU A 61 -3.26 -11.66 -34.22
N PHE A 62 -2.49 -10.75 -34.82
CA PHE A 62 -2.38 -9.37 -34.36
C PHE A 62 -3.73 -8.67 -34.33
N THR A 63 -4.46 -8.76 -35.44
CA THR A 63 -5.78 -8.13 -35.59
C THR A 63 -6.77 -8.72 -34.61
N THR A 64 -6.83 -10.05 -34.50
CA THR A 64 -7.70 -10.75 -33.54
C THR A 64 -7.37 -10.34 -32.10
N THR A 65 -6.08 -10.37 -31.72
CA THR A 65 -5.64 -10.03 -30.36
C THR A 65 -6.13 -8.63 -29.96
N LEU A 66 -6.00 -7.63 -30.84
CA LEU A 66 -6.41 -6.27 -30.53
C LEU A 66 -7.93 -6.07 -30.55
N LEU A 67 -8.66 -6.82 -31.38
CA LEU A 67 -10.12 -6.80 -31.41
C LEU A 67 -10.75 -7.55 -30.23
N GLU A 68 -10.05 -8.50 -29.62
CA GLU A 68 -10.52 -9.26 -28.45
C GLU A 68 -10.18 -8.59 -27.12
N LEU A 69 -9.37 -7.52 -27.12
CA LEU A 69 -9.13 -6.74 -25.90
C LEU A 69 -10.45 -6.18 -25.35
N ASP A 70 -10.61 -6.28 -24.03
CA ASP A 70 -11.71 -5.61 -23.34
C ASP A 70 -11.64 -4.10 -23.56
N ASP A 71 -12.80 -3.45 -23.56
CA ASP A 71 -12.91 -2.02 -23.83
C ASP A 71 -12.22 -1.16 -22.78
N ALA A 72 -12.21 -1.60 -21.52
CA ALA A 72 -11.44 -0.95 -20.48
C ALA A 72 -9.94 -1.03 -20.79
N MET A 73 -9.44 -2.17 -21.29
CA MET A 73 -8.01 -2.31 -21.63
C MET A 73 -7.62 -1.60 -22.92
N PHE A 74 -8.46 -1.66 -23.96
CA PHE A 74 -8.17 -1.01 -25.23
C PHE A 74 -8.09 0.50 -25.07
N TRP A 75 -8.98 1.11 -24.28
CA TRP A 75 -9.04 2.56 -24.08
C TRP A 75 -8.39 3.07 -22.79
N ASP A 76 -7.85 2.18 -21.95
CA ASP A 76 -7.14 2.56 -20.73
C ASP A 76 -5.88 3.39 -21.05
N ARG A 77 -5.65 4.43 -20.24
CA ARG A 77 -4.55 5.38 -20.43
C ARG A 77 -3.18 4.73 -20.30
N TYR A 78 -3.04 3.70 -19.46
CA TYR A 78 -1.77 3.00 -19.29
C TYR A 78 -1.50 2.06 -20.48
N SER A 79 -2.54 1.39 -20.98
CA SER A 79 -2.44 0.47 -22.13
C SER A 79 -2.25 1.21 -23.46
N GLN A 80 -2.82 2.40 -23.65
CA GLN A 80 -2.68 3.23 -24.85
C GLN A 80 -1.22 3.58 -25.19
N LYS A 81 -0.35 3.71 -24.17
CA LYS A 81 1.10 3.88 -24.32
C LYS A 81 1.74 2.76 -25.12
N ASP A 82 1.33 1.52 -24.88
CA ASP A 82 1.93 0.34 -25.50
C ASP A 82 1.16 -0.03 -26.78
N LEU A 83 -0.16 0.17 -26.78
CA LEU A 83 -1.07 -0.15 -27.88
C LEU A 83 -0.83 0.74 -29.10
N LEU A 84 -0.79 2.06 -28.97
CA LEU A 84 -0.69 2.97 -30.12
C LEU A 84 0.63 2.79 -30.90
N PRO A 85 1.82 2.69 -30.26
CA PRO A 85 3.05 2.38 -30.97
C PRO A 85 3.05 1.02 -31.67
N VAL A 86 2.46 0.00 -31.04
CA VAL A 86 2.32 -1.33 -31.63
C VAL A 86 1.40 -1.30 -32.86
N LEU A 87 0.25 -0.62 -32.74
CA LEU A 87 -0.66 -0.36 -33.85
C LEU A 87 0.05 0.35 -35.00
N SER A 88 0.75 1.45 -34.71
CA SER A 88 1.47 2.21 -35.72
C SER A 88 2.58 1.40 -36.41
N GLN A 89 3.34 0.61 -35.64
CA GLN A 89 4.42 -0.22 -36.17
C GLN A 89 3.89 -1.29 -37.16
N ARG A 90 2.72 -1.84 -36.87
CA ARG A 90 2.11 -2.93 -37.66
C ARG A 90 1.14 -2.41 -38.74
N TRP A 91 0.78 -1.13 -38.72
CA TRP A 91 -0.30 -0.57 -39.54
C TRP A 91 -0.14 -0.82 -41.05
N GLN A 92 1.08 -0.66 -41.57
CA GLN A 92 1.40 -0.83 -42.98
C GLN A 92 1.40 -2.31 -43.43
N GLN A 93 1.41 -3.25 -42.48
CA GLN A 93 1.41 -4.68 -42.74
C GLN A 93 -0.02 -5.26 -42.74
N LEU A 94 -1.02 -4.46 -42.35
CA LEU A 94 -2.42 -4.88 -42.28
C LEU A 94 -3.02 -5.04 -43.67
N THR A 95 -3.83 -6.08 -43.83
CA THR A 95 -4.75 -6.20 -44.98
C THR A 95 -5.81 -5.10 -44.91
N ASP A 96 -6.43 -4.77 -46.05
CA ASP A 96 -7.49 -3.76 -46.07
C ASP A 96 -8.68 -4.18 -45.19
N GLU A 97 -8.99 -5.48 -45.12
CA GLU A 97 -10.06 -6.00 -44.25
C GLU A 97 -9.74 -5.80 -42.76
N SER A 98 -8.54 -6.18 -42.32
CA SER A 98 -8.11 -5.99 -40.92
C SER A 98 -8.03 -4.52 -40.54
N ARG A 99 -7.54 -3.67 -41.45
CA ARG A 99 -7.47 -2.22 -41.25
C ARG A 99 -8.87 -1.65 -41.02
N VAL A 100 -9.85 -1.99 -41.85
CA VAL A 100 -11.24 -1.53 -41.69
C VAL A 100 -11.85 -1.98 -40.35
N LYS A 101 -11.55 -3.20 -39.87
CA LYS A 101 -12.02 -3.66 -38.55
C LYS A 101 -11.42 -2.85 -37.40
N LEU A 102 -10.12 -2.58 -37.44
CA LEU A 102 -9.44 -1.77 -36.41
C LEU A 102 -9.87 -0.30 -36.46
N GLU A 103 -10.06 0.25 -37.67
CA GLU A 103 -10.64 1.58 -37.88
C GLU A 103 -12.04 1.69 -37.29
N SER A 104 -12.90 0.69 -37.52
CA SER A 104 -14.25 0.64 -36.95
C SER A 104 -14.22 0.65 -35.42
N ARG A 105 -13.29 -0.08 -34.81
CA ARG A 105 -13.11 -0.08 -33.35
C ARG A 105 -12.63 1.28 -32.82
N LEU A 106 -11.65 1.89 -33.48
CA LEU A 106 -11.17 3.24 -33.13
C LEU A 106 -12.29 4.29 -33.28
N LEU A 107 -13.11 4.19 -34.34
CA LEU A 107 -14.25 5.06 -34.61
C LEU A 107 -15.45 4.81 -33.67
N ALA A 108 -15.54 3.68 -32.99
CA ALA A 108 -16.59 3.45 -31.98
C ALA A 108 -16.28 4.22 -30.68
N GLY A 109 -14.99 4.35 -30.33
CA GLY A 109 -14.57 4.87 -29.03
C GLY A 109 -14.90 3.92 -27.87
N PRO A 110 -14.63 4.32 -26.62
CA PRO A 110 -14.93 3.50 -25.44
C PRO A 110 -16.43 3.39 -25.15
N GLN A 111 -16.84 2.30 -24.48
CA GLN A 111 -18.18 2.19 -23.87
C GLN A 111 -18.43 3.21 -22.74
N ARG A 112 -19.73 3.46 -22.47
CA ARG A 112 -20.21 4.30 -21.36
C ARG A 112 -20.01 3.58 -20.02
N TRP A 113 -19.61 4.31 -18.98
CA TRP A 113 -19.53 3.74 -17.63
C TRP A 113 -20.89 3.75 -16.92
N ASN A 114 -21.08 2.83 -15.98
CA ASN A 114 -22.37 2.63 -15.27
C ASN A 114 -22.91 3.88 -14.56
N ASN A 115 -22.03 4.82 -14.16
CA ASN A 115 -22.40 6.04 -13.43
C ASN A 115 -22.04 7.34 -14.18
N GLU A 116 -21.79 7.27 -15.48
CA GLU A 116 -21.42 8.44 -16.29
C GLU A 116 -22.65 9.06 -16.95
N SER A 117 -22.75 10.39 -16.97
CA SER A 117 -23.82 11.09 -17.68
C SER A 117 -23.69 10.92 -19.20
N GLU A 118 -24.78 11.09 -19.93
CA GLU A 118 -24.74 10.95 -21.41
C GLU A 118 -23.86 12.02 -22.06
N SER A 119 -23.89 13.26 -21.56
CA SER A 119 -23.03 14.34 -22.04
C SER A 119 -21.55 14.08 -21.76
N ASP A 120 -21.21 13.60 -20.56
CA ASP A 120 -19.82 13.32 -20.20
C ASP A 120 -19.27 12.15 -21.01
N PHE A 121 -20.10 11.13 -21.25
CA PHE A 121 -19.78 10.01 -22.12
C PHE A 121 -19.44 10.46 -23.54
N HIS A 122 -20.31 11.26 -24.16
CA HIS A 122 -20.08 11.74 -25.52
C HIS A 122 -18.83 12.59 -25.61
N ARG A 123 -18.60 13.47 -24.62
CA ARG A 123 -17.40 14.31 -24.55
C ARG A 123 -16.12 13.48 -24.40
N ARG A 124 -16.10 12.54 -23.45
CA ARG A 124 -14.96 11.62 -23.22
C ARG A 124 -14.67 10.74 -24.45
N ASN A 125 -15.71 10.16 -25.05
CA ASN A 125 -15.57 9.29 -26.21
C ASN A 125 -14.99 10.07 -27.40
N ALA A 126 -15.57 11.24 -27.73
CA ALA A 126 -15.09 12.10 -28.79
C ALA A 126 -13.62 12.48 -28.59
N TRP A 127 -13.23 12.84 -27.36
CA TRP A 127 -11.86 13.24 -27.09
C TRP A 127 -10.84 12.10 -27.24
N LEU A 128 -11.10 10.95 -26.61
CA LEU A 128 -10.17 9.81 -26.66
C LEU A 128 -10.02 9.27 -28.09
N ARG A 129 -11.12 9.27 -28.85
CA ARG A 129 -11.14 8.94 -30.27
C ARG A 129 -10.24 9.89 -31.05
N LEU A 130 -10.46 11.21 -30.96
CA LEU A 130 -9.66 12.20 -31.69
C LEU A 130 -8.18 12.13 -31.34
N ASN A 131 -7.85 11.94 -30.06
CA ASN A 131 -6.46 11.75 -29.63
C ASN A 131 -5.81 10.55 -30.30
N SER A 132 -6.47 9.39 -30.30
CA SER A 132 -5.92 8.15 -30.86
C SER A 132 -5.77 8.23 -32.38
N LEU A 133 -6.80 8.74 -33.07
CA LEU A 133 -6.80 8.88 -34.52
C LEU A 133 -5.73 9.84 -35.02
N HIS A 134 -5.64 11.05 -34.44
CA HIS A 134 -4.64 12.02 -34.86
C HIS A 134 -3.22 11.62 -34.45
N TRP A 135 -3.04 10.90 -33.35
CA TRP A 135 -1.73 10.37 -32.99
C TRP A 135 -1.26 9.34 -34.03
N LEU A 136 -2.13 8.41 -34.43
CA LEU A 136 -1.81 7.41 -35.46
C LEU A 136 -1.55 8.06 -36.83
N ALA A 137 -2.35 9.07 -37.21
CA ALA A 137 -2.12 9.85 -38.42
C ALA A 137 -0.76 10.57 -38.40
N ASP A 138 -0.39 11.16 -37.26
CA ASP A 138 0.93 11.78 -37.07
C ASP A 138 2.08 10.76 -37.13
N GLN A 139 1.82 9.47 -36.87
CA GLN A 139 2.75 8.36 -37.12
C GLN A 139 2.65 7.78 -38.54
N CYS A 140 2.07 8.51 -39.50
CA CYS A 140 1.92 8.09 -40.90
C CYS A 140 1.03 6.84 -41.11
N CYS A 141 0.07 6.60 -40.21
CA CYS A 141 -0.97 5.59 -40.41
C CYS A 141 -2.07 6.17 -41.31
N CYS A 142 -2.17 5.69 -42.55
CA CYS A 142 -3.22 6.10 -43.48
C CYS A 142 -4.52 5.37 -43.17
N PHE A 143 -5.61 6.12 -43.03
CA PHE A 143 -6.95 5.59 -42.79
C PHE A 143 -7.72 5.44 -44.11
N SER A 144 -8.67 4.49 -44.16
CA SER A 144 -9.57 4.34 -45.30
C SER A 144 -10.74 5.35 -45.30
N PHE A 145 -11.01 5.95 -44.14
CA PHE A 145 -12.02 6.99 -43.96
C PHE A 145 -11.42 8.41 -43.96
N ASP A 146 -12.27 9.41 -44.17
CA ASP A 146 -11.89 10.82 -44.09
C ASP A 146 -11.74 11.28 -42.63
N LEU A 147 -10.49 11.36 -42.17
CA LEU A 147 -10.15 11.81 -40.82
C LEU A 147 -10.58 13.25 -40.55
N GLU A 148 -10.56 14.13 -41.55
CA GLU A 148 -10.92 15.53 -41.36
C GLU A 148 -12.44 15.67 -41.17
N ALA A 149 -13.22 14.94 -41.96
CA ALA A 149 -14.66 14.87 -41.79
C ALA A 149 -15.06 14.29 -40.42
N GLU A 150 -14.38 13.24 -39.94
CA GLU A 150 -14.61 12.71 -38.58
C GLU A 150 -14.22 13.72 -37.51
N THR A 151 -13.13 14.46 -37.71
CA THR A 151 -12.68 15.50 -36.79
C THR A 151 -13.72 16.60 -36.64
N GLN A 152 -14.25 17.11 -37.75
CA GLN A 152 -15.30 18.11 -37.75
C GLN A 152 -16.57 17.60 -37.05
N ARG A 153 -16.95 16.33 -37.29
CA ARG A 153 -18.10 15.71 -36.63
C ARG A 153 -17.94 15.65 -35.11
N GLN A 154 -16.78 15.24 -34.62
CA GLN A 154 -16.52 15.16 -33.17
C GLN A 154 -16.32 16.54 -32.54
N GLN A 155 -15.78 17.52 -33.26
CA GLN A 155 -15.65 18.91 -32.80
C GLN A 155 -16.99 19.61 -32.57
N LEU A 156 -18.11 19.09 -33.11
CA LEU A 156 -19.44 19.56 -32.69
C LEU A 156 -19.75 19.22 -31.22
N ILE A 157 -19.08 18.20 -30.66
CA ILE A 157 -19.23 17.74 -29.27
C ILE A 157 -18.11 18.30 -28.39
N VAL A 158 -16.89 18.36 -28.91
CA VAL A 158 -15.68 18.89 -28.24
C VAL A 158 -15.05 20.02 -29.08
N PRO A 159 -15.71 21.18 -29.23
CA PRO A 159 -15.22 22.29 -30.05
C PRO A 159 -13.85 22.82 -29.59
N GLU A 160 -13.51 22.59 -28.34
CA GLU A 160 -12.28 23.00 -27.70
C GLU A 160 -11.08 22.09 -28.05
N TRP A 161 -11.33 20.88 -28.58
CA TRP A 161 -10.28 19.95 -28.98
C TRP A 161 -9.42 20.49 -30.14
N LYS A 162 -8.10 20.54 -29.92
CA LYS A 162 -7.07 20.92 -30.90
C LYS A 162 -6.12 19.76 -31.23
N LYS A 163 -5.60 19.72 -32.46
CA LYS A 163 -4.64 18.68 -32.90
C LYS A 163 -3.43 18.50 -31.97
N VAL A 164 -2.98 19.55 -31.28
CA VAL A 164 -1.85 19.49 -30.34
C VAL A 164 -2.06 18.48 -29.18
N HIS A 165 -3.30 18.18 -28.78
CA HIS A 165 -3.59 17.24 -27.68
C HIS A 165 -3.29 15.79 -28.06
N SER A 166 -3.35 15.44 -29.35
CA SER A 166 -3.02 14.10 -29.85
C SER A 166 -1.61 13.65 -29.50
N ARG A 167 -0.63 14.58 -29.43
CA ARG A 167 0.78 14.30 -29.10
C ARG A 167 0.99 13.68 -27.71
N LYS A 168 -0.01 13.75 -26.82
CA LYS A 168 0.04 13.19 -25.48
C LYS A 168 -0.60 11.79 -25.38
N ALA A 169 -1.25 11.29 -26.45
CA ALA A 169 -1.98 10.02 -26.43
C ALA A 169 -1.12 8.81 -26.03
N SER A 170 0.18 8.82 -26.35
CA SER A 170 1.12 7.73 -26.05
C SER A 170 2.11 8.01 -24.90
N LYS A 171 1.94 9.08 -24.11
CA LYS A 171 2.92 9.47 -23.06
C LYS A 171 2.69 8.74 -21.73
N SER A 172 3.79 8.41 -21.04
CA SER A 172 3.81 7.64 -19.78
C SER A 172 3.46 8.52 -18.56
N ILE A 173 2.81 7.93 -17.57
CA ILE A 173 2.42 8.60 -16.31
C ILE A 173 3.61 9.12 -15.48
N LYS A 174 4.89 8.77 -15.70
CA LYS A 174 5.98 9.51 -15.03
C LYS A 174 6.15 10.95 -15.52
N ASP A 175 5.57 11.28 -16.68
CA ASP A 175 5.50 12.66 -17.18
C ASP A 175 4.14 13.33 -16.86
N ILE A 176 3.17 12.61 -16.30
CA ILE A 176 1.77 13.06 -16.09
C ILE A 176 1.19 12.63 -14.73
N ALA A 177 1.97 12.04 -13.82
CA ALA A 177 1.52 11.60 -12.47
C ALA A 177 1.27 12.77 -11.52
N SER A 178 1.19 13.98 -12.04
CA SER A 178 0.78 15.15 -11.31
C SER A 178 -0.14 15.92 -12.24
N PHE A 179 -1.42 15.93 -11.87
CA PHE A 179 -2.46 16.84 -12.34
C PHE A 179 -3.14 16.49 -13.67
N VAL A 180 -4.48 16.41 -13.63
CA VAL A 180 -5.30 17.26 -14.52
C VAL A 180 -4.64 18.63 -14.46
N SER A 181 -3.84 19.03 -15.46
CA SER A 181 -2.93 20.16 -15.25
C SER A 181 -3.76 21.37 -14.85
N THR A 182 -3.65 21.77 -13.59
CA THR A 182 -4.49 22.83 -13.05
C THR A 182 -3.96 24.14 -13.60
N ASN A 183 -4.77 24.84 -14.39
CA ASN A 183 -4.40 26.18 -14.83
C ASN A 183 -4.63 27.14 -13.65
N GLU A 184 -3.54 27.44 -12.94
CA GLU A 184 -3.49 28.35 -11.80
C GLU A 184 -3.38 29.82 -12.21
N ASP A 185 -3.64 30.20 -13.48
CA ASP A 185 -3.56 31.60 -13.92
C ASP A 185 -4.62 32.46 -13.23
N TYR A 186 -4.18 33.19 -12.21
CA TYR A 186 -5.00 34.07 -11.39
C TYR A 186 -5.00 35.52 -11.88
N SER A 187 -4.38 35.82 -13.03
CA SER A 187 -4.15 37.19 -13.51
C SER A 187 -5.43 38.02 -13.68
N GLN A 188 -6.53 37.38 -14.07
CA GLN A 188 -7.85 38.01 -14.21
C GLN A 188 -8.46 38.36 -12.84
N ILE A 189 -8.48 37.40 -11.90
CA ILE A 189 -9.04 37.64 -10.55
C ILE A 189 -8.14 38.51 -9.66
N ALA A 190 -6.84 38.62 -9.97
CA ALA A 190 -5.91 39.47 -9.23
C ALA A 190 -6.23 40.96 -9.30
N LYS A 191 -6.95 41.37 -10.35
CA LYS A 191 -7.31 42.77 -10.64
C LYS A 191 -8.74 43.12 -10.21
N GLU A 192 -9.51 42.11 -9.79
CA GLU A 192 -10.90 42.28 -9.38
C GLU A 192 -11.04 42.94 -8.01
N ASN A 193 -12.22 43.48 -7.75
CA ASN A 193 -12.59 43.90 -6.40
C ASN A 193 -12.67 42.69 -5.47
N LEU A 194 -12.28 42.86 -4.21
CA LEU A 194 -12.26 41.82 -3.18
C LEU A 194 -13.59 41.04 -3.08
N ALA A 195 -14.72 41.73 -3.27
CA ALA A 195 -16.06 41.13 -3.23
C ALA A 195 -16.33 40.16 -4.40
N ASN A 196 -15.65 40.34 -5.54
CA ASN A 196 -15.90 39.60 -6.78
C ASN A 196 -14.89 38.47 -7.01
N ILE A 197 -13.84 38.36 -6.19
CA ILE A 197 -12.75 37.38 -6.42
C ILE A 197 -13.28 35.94 -6.48
N LEU A 198 -14.17 35.55 -5.55
CA LEU A 198 -14.67 34.17 -5.48
C LEU A 198 -15.68 33.87 -6.60
N SER A 199 -16.61 34.78 -6.86
CA SER A 199 -17.59 34.63 -7.94
C SER A 199 -16.93 34.61 -9.31
N LYS A 200 -15.95 35.50 -9.55
CA LYS A 200 -15.19 35.52 -10.81
C LYS A 200 -14.30 34.29 -10.95
N SER A 201 -13.78 33.75 -9.83
CA SER A 201 -13.05 32.49 -9.89
C SER A 201 -13.93 31.33 -10.32
N LEU A 202 -15.15 31.21 -9.80
CA LEU A 202 -16.08 30.14 -10.21
C LEU A 202 -16.42 30.27 -11.70
N GLU A 203 -16.72 31.49 -12.16
CA GLU A 203 -16.97 31.77 -13.57
C GLU A 203 -15.80 31.30 -14.45
N LEU A 204 -14.56 31.61 -14.07
CA LEU A 204 -13.37 31.22 -14.82
C LEU A 204 -13.02 29.73 -14.69
N SER A 205 -13.41 29.08 -13.60
CA SER A 205 -13.23 27.63 -13.39
C SER A 205 -14.16 26.80 -14.27
N ASP A 206 -15.39 27.27 -14.53
CA ASP A 206 -16.37 26.57 -15.37
C ASP A 206 -16.04 26.64 -16.89
N HIS A 207 -15.08 27.48 -17.29
CA HIS A 207 -14.74 27.75 -18.70
C HIS A 207 -13.39 27.10 -19.08
N SER A 208 -13.26 25.78 -18.91
CA SER A 208 -12.08 25.07 -19.40
C SER A 208 -12.24 24.63 -20.87
N ASP A 209 -11.37 25.17 -21.73
CA ASP A 209 -11.19 24.79 -23.14
C ASP A 209 -10.48 23.42 -23.31
N ASP A 210 -10.25 22.68 -22.24
CA ASP A 210 -9.65 21.34 -22.29
C ASP A 210 -10.17 20.53 -21.10
N PHE A 211 -10.89 19.43 -21.35
CA PHE A 211 -11.38 18.54 -20.30
C PHE A 211 -10.25 17.86 -19.48
N LEU A 212 -8.98 18.01 -19.89
CA LEU A 212 -7.78 17.55 -19.15
C LEU A 212 -7.10 18.66 -18.34
N ILE A 213 -7.60 19.89 -18.39
CA ILE A 213 -7.09 21.06 -17.67
C ILE A 213 -8.24 21.66 -16.85
N GLU A 214 -8.17 21.53 -15.54
CA GLU A 214 -9.09 22.22 -14.63
C GLU A 214 -8.56 23.65 -14.45
N ASN A 215 -9.34 24.65 -14.86
CA ASN A 215 -9.02 26.04 -14.54
C ASN A 215 -9.28 26.26 -13.04
N ASP A 216 -8.24 26.63 -12.29
CA ASP A 216 -8.34 26.91 -10.87
C ASP A 216 -7.58 28.18 -10.51
N PRO A 217 -8.07 29.35 -10.98
CA PRO A 217 -7.41 30.62 -10.75
C PRO A 217 -7.35 30.93 -9.24
N PHE A 218 -8.32 30.46 -8.43
CA PHE A 218 -8.26 30.66 -6.99
C PHE A 218 -7.16 29.84 -6.30
N ALA A 219 -6.88 28.61 -6.73
CA ALA A 219 -5.71 27.89 -6.22
C ALA A 219 -4.40 28.64 -6.49
N GLY A 220 -4.25 29.19 -7.71
CA GLY A 220 -3.11 30.05 -8.05
C GLY A 220 -3.03 31.30 -7.17
N LEU A 221 -4.16 31.95 -6.89
CA LEU A 221 -4.22 33.10 -6.00
C LEU A 221 -3.86 32.73 -4.54
N CYS A 222 -4.35 31.58 -4.05
CA CYS A 222 -4.04 31.07 -2.71
C CYS A 222 -2.54 30.79 -2.53
N LYS A 223 -1.86 30.37 -3.60
CA LYS A 223 -0.43 30.10 -3.64
C LYS A 223 0.40 31.37 -3.74
N GLU A 224 0.14 32.21 -4.73
CA GLU A 224 0.99 33.37 -5.05
C GLU A 224 0.63 34.65 -4.27
N LYS A 225 -0.66 34.82 -3.91
CA LYS A 225 -1.17 36.00 -3.18
C LYS A 225 -2.07 35.62 -1.99
N PRO A 226 -1.54 34.88 -1.00
CA PRO A 226 -2.35 34.30 0.07
C PRO A 226 -3.08 35.31 0.95
N ILE A 227 -2.49 36.49 1.17
CA ILE A 227 -3.14 37.56 1.93
C ILE A 227 -4.39 38.09 1.19
N LEU A 228 -4.34 38.18 -0.14
CA LEU A 228 -5.47 38.65 -0.94
C LEU A 228 -6.59 37.59 -0.95
N ALA A 229 -6.24 36.33 -1.19
CA ALA A 229 -7.19 35.21 -1.11
C ALA A 229 -7.87 35.13 0.27
N PHE A 230 -7.08 35.22 1.35
CA PHE A 230 -7.61 35.21 2.72
C PHE A 230 -8.52 36.41 3.03
N ARG A 231 -8.22 37.59 2.49
CA ARG A 231 -9.11 38.76 2.64
C ARG A 231 -10.43 38.57 1.91
N ALA A 232 -10.44 37.89 0.75
CA ALA A 232 -11.67 37.59 0.01
C ALA A 232 -12.55 36.62 0.84
N LEU A 233 -11.96 35.53 1.34
CA LEU A 233 -12.63 34.59 2.25
C LEU A 233 -13.16 35.27 3.52
N SER A 234 -12.37 36.16 4.11
CA SER A 234 -12.78 36.91 5.31
C SER A 234 -13.93 37.87 5.03
N LEU A 235 -14.02 38.43 3.82
CA LEU A 235 -15.10 39.34 3.43
C LEU A 235 -16.41 38.57 3.22
N THR A 236 -16.38 37.44 2.51
CA THR A 236 -17.59 36.62 2.29
C THR A 236 -18.11 36.04 3.61
N ALA A 237 -17.20 35.55 4.47
CA ALA A 237 -17.59 35.04 5.79
C ALA A 237 -18.25 36.10 6.69
N LYS A 238 -17.88 37.38 6.55
CA LYS A 238 -18.57 38.49 7.26
C LYS A 238 -20.01 38.69 6.78
N ASN A 239 -20.31 38.32 5.55
CA ASN A 239 -21.65 38.37 4.97
C ASN A 239 -22.42 37.05 5.20
N SER A 240 -21.95 36.19 6.12
CA SER A 240 -22.51 34.87 6.41
C SER A 240 -22.43 33.88 5.24
N GLU A 241 -21.57 34.15 4.25
CA GLU A 241 -21.29 33.24 3.14
C GLU A 241 -19.99 32.48 3.40
N PHE A 242 -20.10 31.15 3.47
CA PHE A 242 -18.98 30.28 3.84
C PHE A 242 -18.71 29.23 2.74
N PRO A 243 -18.10 29.64 1.62
CA PRO A 243 -17.89 28.76 0.47
C PRO A 243 -16.83 27.69 0.79
N GLU A 244 -17.29 26.46 1.03
CA GLU A 244 -16.45 25.31 1.39
C GLU A 244 -15.29 25.14 0.41
N TRP A 245 -15.58 25.01 -0.89
CA TRP A 245 -14.58 24.85 -1.96
C TRP A 245 -13.43 25.85 -1.90
N ALA A 246 -13.70 27.11 -1.52
CA ALA A 246 -12.70 28.16 -1.49
C ALA A 246 -11.83 28.04 -0.23
N TRP A 247 -12.44 27.76 0.93
CA TRP A 247 -11.70 27.49 2.15
C TRP A 247 -10.84 26.23 2.04
N GLU A 248 -11.34 25.16 1.41
CA GLU A 248 -10.57 23.95 1.13
C GLU A 248 -9.33 24.27 0.30
N LYS A 249 -9.49 24.94 -0.85
CA LYS A 249 -8.37 25.33 -1.73
C LYS A 249 -7.35 26.19 -0.99
N PHE A 250 -7.79 27.11 -0.15
CA PHE A 250 -6.90 27.96 0.64
C PHE A 250 -6.12 27.18 1.70
N LEU A 251 -6.80 26.35 2.50
CA LEU A 251 -6.20 25.63 3.63
C LEU A 251 -5.33 24.44 3.19
N TYR A 252 -5.69 23.75 2.11
CA TYR A 252 -4.88 22.65 1.56
C TYR A 252 -3.65 23.11 0.77
N SER A 253 -3.58 24.39 0.38
CA SER A 253 -2.43 24.92 -0.36
C SER A 253 -1.11 24.61 0.36
N THR A 254 -0.16 24.01 -0.35
CA THR A 254 1.18 23.68 0.20
C THR A 254 1.94 24.92 0.65
N GLN A 255 1.63 26.09 0.09
CA GLN A 255 2.19 27.37 0.51
C GLN A 255 1.87 27.70 1.99
N ARG A 256 0.79 27.16 2.58
CA ARG A 256 0.43 27.41 3.99
C ARG A 256 1.56 27.01 4.96
N GLU A 257 2.38 26.02 4.60
CA GLU A 257 3.51 25.55 5.42
C GLU A 257 4.63 26.60 5.53
N GLN A 258 4.75 27.48 4.53
CA GLN A 258 5.78 28.51 4.45
C GLN A 258 5.30 29.88 4.96
N ASP A 259 4.10 29.94 5.56
CA ASP A 259 3.57 31.18 6.07
C ASP A 259 4.40 31.77 7.19
N ARG A 260 4.41 33.10 7.23
CA ARG A 260 4.93 33.81 8.40
C ARG A 260 4.05 33.49 9.61
N PRO A 261 4.63 33.24 10.80
CA PRO A 261 3.86 32.85 11.99
C PRO A 261 2.69 33.79 12.31
N LYS A 262 2.89 35.10 12.12
CA LYS A 262 1.84 36.12 12.32
C LYS A 262 0.65 35.95 11.39
N PHE A 263 0.86 35.51 10.15
CA PHE A 263 -0.22 35.27 9.20
C PHE A 263 -0.96 33.98 9.54
N SER A 264 -0.27 32.90 9.90
CA SER A 264 -0.88 31.67 10.42
C SER A 264 -1.74 31.94 11.66
N ALA A 265 -1.25 32.75 12.60
CA ALA A 265 -2.01 33.17 13.77
C ALA A 265 -3.22 34.03 13.40
N LEU A 266 -3.11 34.92 12.41
CA LEU A 266 -4.26 35.70 11.91
C LEU A 266 -5.34 34.80 11.31
N ILE A 267 -4.96 33.77 10.55
CA ILE A 267 -5.88 32.76 10.02
C ILE A 267 -6.58 32.05 11.19
N ALA A 268 -5.81 31.61 12.20
CA ALA A 268 -6.36 30.94 13.37
C ALA A 268 -7.34 31.82 14.16
N GLU A 269 -6.99 33.09 14.44
CA GLU A 269 -7.90 34.02 15.13
C GLU A 269 -9.15 34.31 14.32
N ARG A 270 -9.05 34.37 13.00
CA ARG A 270 -10.21 34.55 12.14
C ARG A 270 -11.14 33.34 12.21
N ILE A 271 -10.61 32.13 12.11
CA ILE A 271 -11.37 30.88 12.27
C ILE A 271 -12.04 30.84 13.66
N ASN A 272 -11.32 31.24 14.71
CA ASN A 272 -11.87 31.31 16.08
C ASN A 272 -13.06 32.27 16.21
N SER A 273 -13.12 33.33 15.39
CA SER A 273 -14.21 34.29 15.41
C SER A 273 -15.50 33.78 14.78
N TYR A 274 -15.46 32.67 14.04
CA TYR A 274 -16.65 32.13 13.37
C TYR A 274 -17.49 31.23 14.29
N PRO A 275 -18.82 31.20 14.13
CA PRO A 275 -19.70 30.23 14.78
C PRO A 275 -19.28 28.79 14.47
N ALA A 276 -19.52 27.85 15.40
CA ALA A 276 -19.11 26.45 15.21
C ALA A 276 -19.81 25.81 14.00
N GLU A 277 -21.05 26.24 13.74
CA GLU A 277 -21.90 25.82 12.63
C GLU A 277 -21.27 26.14 11.27
N GLN A 278 -20.52 27.24 11.16
CA GLN A 278 -19.83 27.62 9.91
C GLN A 278 -18.54 26.82 9.70
N LEU A 279 -17.95 26.29 10.77
CA LEU A 279 -16.73 25.49 10.68
C LEU A 279 -17.01 24.04 10.27
N LEU A 280 -18.27 23.59 10.38
CA LEU A 280 -18.68 22.21 10.11
C LEU A 280 -18.23 21.71 8.74
N SER A 281 -18.39 22.53 7.70
CA SER A 281 -18.08 22.17 6.31
C SER A 281 -16.58 22.17 6.00
N ILE A 282 -15.73 22.77 6.85
CA ILE A 282 -14.30 22.92 6.57
C ILE A 282 -13.40 22.37 7.68
N ILE A 283 -13.97 21.61 8.62
CA ILE A 283 -13.23 21.14 9.79
C ILE A 283 -12.03 20.27 9.40
N THR A 284 -12.20 19.40 8.39
CA THR A 284 -11.14 18.54 7.87
C THR A 284 -9.99 19.35 7.28
N PRO A 285 -10.21 20.31 6.36
CA PRO A 285 -9.18 21.25 5.93
C PRO A 285 -8.49 22.01 7.07
N ILE A 286 -9.24 22.46 8.09
CA ILE A 286 -8.65 23.18 9.24
C ILE A 286 -7.72 22.25 10.03
N CYS A 287 -8.16 21.03 10.36
CA CYS A 287 -7.35 20.05 11.07
C CYS A 287 -6.08 19.71 10.28
N SER A 288 -6.21 19.43 8.97
CA SER A 288 -5.07 19.14 8.10
C SER A 288 -4.07 20.31 8.04
N TRP A 289 -4.56 21.54 7.89
CA TRP A 289 -3.74 22.74 7.92
C TRP A 289 -3.02 22.92 9.26
N LEU A 290 -3.76 22.85 10.38
CA LEU A 290 -3.23 23.06 11.72
C LEU A 290 -2.16 22.02 12.08
N LYS A 291 -2.35 20.77 11.66
CA LYS A 291 -1.37 19.69 11.81
C LYS A 291 -0.05 19.98 11.11
N LYS A 292 -0.08 20.56 9.91
CA LYS A 292 1.12 20.94 9.15
C LYS A 292 1.86 22.12 9.76
N ILE A 293 1.14 23.14 10.23
CA ILE A 293 1.73 24.37 10.78
C ILE A 293 1.96 24.34 12.30
N GLY A 294 1.63 23.22 12.97
CA GLY A 294 1.59 23.09 14.43
C GLY A 294 2.81 23.68 15.13
N ASN A 295 4.01 23.23 14.74
CA ASN A 295 5.28 23.71 15.31
C ASN A 295 5.44 25.24 15.18
N THR A 296 5.14 25.78 14.00
CA THR A 296 5.26 27.21 13.71
C THR A 296 4.34 28.05 14.60
N ILE A 297 3.08 27.64 14.74
CA ILE A 297 2.10 28.38 15.55
C ILE A 297 2.35 28.19 17.05
N THR A 298 2.74 27.00 17.51
CA THR A 298 3.03 26.76 18.93
C THR A 298 4.24 27.55 19.41
N SER A 299 5.29 27.69 18.60
CA SER A 299 6.50 28.42 18.99
C SER A 299 6.36 29.93 19.03
N ASN A 300 5.39 30.51 18.28
CA ASN A 300 5.28 31.96 18.12
C ASN A 300 3.97 32.53 18.69
N HIS A 301 2.89 31.76 18.65
CA HIS A 301 1.52 32.19 18.95
C HIS A 301 0.73 31.10 19.66
N TYR A 302 1.29 30.55 20.75
CA TYR A 302 0.72 29.43 21.49
C TYR A 302 -0.72 29.68 21.98
N SER A 303 -1.07 30.92 22.36
CA SER A 303 -2.44 31.24 22.78
C SER A 303 -3.45 31.10 21.63
N SER A 304 -3.06 31.44 20.40
CA SER A 304 -3.86 31.24 19.20
C SER A 304 -4.07 29.76 18.90
N TYR A 305 -2.99 28.98 19.01
CA TYR A 305 -3.03 27.52 18.89
C TYR A 305 -4.01 26.89 19.89
N LEU A 306 -3.91 27.25 21.18
CA LEU A 306 -4.81 26.73 22.20
C LEU A 306 -6.28 27.08 21.93
N ARG A 307 -6.56 28.31 21.49
CA ARG A 307 -7.93 28.74 21.16
C ARG A 307 -8.51 27.96 20.00
N ILE A 308 -7.76 27.76 18.91
CA ILE A 308 -8.27 27.02 17.75
C ILE A 308 -8.45 25.54 18.04
N VAL A 309 -7.53 24.92 18.76
CA VAL A 309 -7.69 23.53 19.22
C VAL A 309 -8.95 23.39 20.07
N GLU A 310 -9.17 24.30 21.04
CA GLU A 310 -10.37 24.29 21.87
C GLU A 310 -11.65 24.45 21.03
N LYS A 311 -11.65 25.39 20.08
CA LYS A 311 -12.78 25.63 19.18
C LYS A 311 -13.12 24.39 18.34
N LEU A 312 -12.11 23.67 17.85
CA LEU A 312 -12.29 22.44 17.08
C LEU A 312 -12.88 21.32 17.94
N ILE A 313 -12.37 21.10 19.16
CA ILE A 313 -12.92 20.12 20.09
C ILE A 313 -14.40 20.42 20.37
N MET A 314 -14.73 21.68 20.72
CA MET A 314 -16.10 22.08 20.98
C MET A 314 -17.01 21.87 19.77
N SER A 315 -16.52 22.14 18.56
CA SER A 315 -17.31 21.96 17.33
C SER A 315 -17.63 20.50 17.07
N ILE A 316 -16.67 19.58 17.28
CA ILE A 316 -16.89 18.13 17.18
C ILE A 316 -17.82 17.63 18.29
N GLU A 317 -17.72 18.15 19.51
CA GLU A 317 -18.63 17.78 20.60
C GLU A 317 -20.08 18.20 20.33
N ILE A 318 -20.29 19.38 19.72
CA ILE A 318 -21.63 19.87 19.35
C ILE A 318 -22.21 19.02 18.22
N GLN A 319 -21.41 18.67 17.21
CA GLN A 319 -21.85 17.88 16.06
C GLN A 319 -20.86 16.74 15.74
N PRO A 320 -20.99 15.59 16.42
CA PRO A 320 -20.03 14.48 16.29
C PRO A 320 -19.82 13.97 14.86
N SER A 321 -20.85 14.00 14.00
CA SER A 321 -20.76 13.48 12.62
C SER A 321 -19.65 14.10 11.77
N ILE A 322 -19.21 15.33 12.09
CA ILE A 322 -18.13 16.02 11.36
C ILE A 322 -16.74 15.50 11.73
N GLY A 323 -16.60 14.83 12.87
CA GLY A 323 -15.34 14.25 13.33
C GLY A 323 -15.01 12.92 12.65
N SER A 324 -15.97 12.36 11.89
CA SER A 324 -15.88 11.05 11.27
C SER A 324 -14.87 11.00 10.12
N SER A 325 -14.50 9.78 9.74
CA SER A 325 -13.70 9.52 8.54
C SER A 325 -14.52 9.84 7.28
N SER A 326 -13.89 10.46 6.28
CA SER A 326 -14.48 10.68 4.96
C SER A 326 -14.51 9.41 4.09
N ILE A 327 -13.95 8.30 4.57
CA ILE A 327 -13.88 7.04 3.84
C ILE A 327 -15.24 6.34 3.84
N ILE A 328 -15.82 6.19 2.65
CA ILE A 328 -17.03 5.39 2.44
C ILE A 328 -16.65 3.91 2.39
N ARG A 329 -17.21 3.12 3.31
CA ARG A 329 -17.00 1.67 3.36
C ARG A 329 -17.84 0.96 2.29
N SER A 330 -17.21 0.08 1.51
CA SER A 330 -17.90 -1.02 0.81
C SER A 330 -18.17 -2.20 1.77
N ASN A 331 -18.53 -3.39 1.28
CA ASN A 331 -18.68 -4.64 2.07
C ASN A 331 -17.35 -5.21 2.65
N LYS A 332 -16.39 -4.36 3.04
CA LYS A 332 -15.09 -4.76 3.61
C LYS A 332 -15.08 -4.55 5.13
N PRO A 333 -14.31 -5.35 5.90
CA PRO A 333 -14.10 -5.11 7.32
C PRO A 333 -13.48 -3.73 7.57
N VAL A 334 -13.69 -3.21 8.78
CA VAL A 334 -13.22 -1.88 9.20
C VAL A 334 -11.69 -1.87 9.28
N ASP A 335 -11.05 -0.95 8.56
CA ASP A 335 -9.65 -0.62 8.77
C ASP A 335 -9.56 0.56 9.74
N TRP A 336 -9.55 0.23 11.04
CA TRP A 336 -9.55 1.22 12.12
C TRP A 336 -8.38 2.20 12.03
N VAL A 337 -7.21 1.73 11.55
CA VAL A 337 -6.04 2.59 11.35
C VAL A 337 -6.28 3.57 10.22
N PHE A 338 -6.68 3.07 9.05
CA PHE A 338 -6.85 3.90 7.87
C PHE A 338 -7.97 4.92 8.07
N GLU A 339 -9.04 4.56 8.76
CA GLU A 339 -10.11 5.51 9.08
C GLU A 339 -9.71 6.53 10.15
N ALA A 340 -8.99 6.12 11.19
CA ALA A 340 -8.55 7.05 12.22
C ALA A 340 -7.64 8.15 11.65
N ILE A 341 -6.65 7.79 10.82
CA ILE A 341 -5.72 8.76 10.22
C ILE A 341 -6.35 9.67 9.16
N ASN A 342 -7.54 9.32 8.65
CA ASN A 342 -8.31 10.11 7.68
C ASN A 342 -9.57 10.73 8.31
N SER A 343 -9.62 10.81 9.65
CA SER A 343 -10.71 11.44 10.40
C SER A 343 -10.24 12.75 11.02
N SER A 344 -11.11 13.76 11.04
CA SER A 344 -10.82 15.06 11.67
C SER A 344 -10.51 14.93 13.16
N VAL A 345 -11.14 13.96 13.83
CA VAL A 345 -10.84 13.67 15.25
C VAL A 345 -9.46 13.03 15.42
N GLY A 346 -9.06 12.14 14.51
CA GLY A 346 -7.72 11.54 14.53
C GLY A 346 -6.64 12.58 14.29
N ASP A 347 -6.84 13.47 13.30
CA ASP A 347 -5.94 14.61 13.07
C ASP A 347 -5.85 15.51 14.30
N LEU A 348 -6.97 15.79 14.99
CA LEU A 348 -6.98 16.62 16.19
C LEU A 348 -6.20 16.00 17.35
N VAL A 349 -6.27 14.67 17.51
CA VAL A 349 -5.43 13.95 18.49
C VAL A 349 -3.95 14.03 18.09
N GLU A 350 -3.62 13.86 16.81
CA GLU A 350 -2.23 14.00 16.35
C GLU A 350 -1.69 15.42 16.55
N ILE A 351 -2.50 16.46 16.30
CA ILE A 351 -2.15 17.86 16.59
C ILE A 351 -1.80 18.03 18.08
N LEU A 352 -2.66 17.53 18.98
CA LEU A 352 -2.42 17.60 20.42
C LEU A 352 -1.13 16.87 20.82
N ILE A 353 -0.87 15.70 20.24
CA ILE A 353 0.33 14.91 20.53
C ILE A 353 1.60 15.59 20.02
N LEU A 354 1.54 16.26 18.87
CA LEU A 354 2.67 16.93 18.25
C LEU A 354 2.99 18.29 18.88
N ASP A 355 2.17 18.78 19.83
CA ASP A 355 2.46 19.99 20.60
C ASP A 355 3.87 19.89 21.23
N PRO A 356 4.81 20.79 20.89
CA PRO A 356 6.17 20.76 21.44
C PRO A 356 6.23 20.82 22.97
N ASN A 357 5.23 21.42 23.63
CA ASN A 357 5.15 21.47 25.09
C ASN A 357 4.80 20.12 25.73
N VAL A 358 4.38 19.15 24.91
CA VAL A 358 4.03 17.79 25.31
C VAL A 358 5.00 16.77 24.72
N ASN A 359 5.32 16.90 23.43
CA ASN A 359 6.18 15.95 22.73
C ASN A 359 7.65 16.04 23.17
N ASN A 360 8.10 17.20 23.66
CA ASN A 360 9.48 17.44 24.11
C ASN A 360 9.60 17.54 25.64
N LEU A 361 8.75 16.84 26.39
CA LEU A 361 8.81 16.81 27.85
C LEU A 361 10.18 16.31 28.33
N GLN A 362 10.77 17.04 29.28
CA GLN A 362 12.01 16.63 29.95
C GLN A 362 11.72 15.57 31.01
N GLN A 363 12.67 14.66 31.22
CA GLN A 363 12.56 13.60 32.23
C GLN A 363 12.22 14.20 33.60
N GLY A 364 11.21 13.63 34.27
CA GLY A 364 10.72 14.10 35.58
C GLY A 364 9.55 15.09 35.51
N MET A 365 9.17 15.58 34.34
CA MET A 365 7.95 16.37 34.16
C MET A 365 6.70 15.47 34.08
N SER A 366 5.52 16.05 34.33
CA SER A 366 4.22 15.37 34.16
C SER A 366 3.47 15.92 32.96
N LEU A 367 2.62 15.09 32.34
CA LEU A 367 1.71 15.53 31.29
C LEU A 367 0.79 16.65 31.81
N PRO A 368 0.63 17.77 31.09
CA PRO A 368 -0.22 18.87 31.54
C PRO A 368 -1.68 18.42 31.73
N ILE A 369 -2.26 18.74 32.89
CA ILE A 369 -3.64 18.36 33.24
C ILE A 369 -4.65 18.93 32.23
N SER A 370 -4.45 20.16 31.79
CA SER A 370 -5.29 20.81 30.78
C SER A 370 -5.23 20.11 29.42
N TRP A 371 -4.09 19.52 29.06
CA TRP A 371 -3.92 18.74 27.85
C TRP A 371 -4.58 17.36 27.97
N LEU A 372 -4.38 16.66 29.10
CA LEU A 372 -5.04 15.39 29.37
C LEU A 372 -6.57 15.53 29.36
N SER A 373 -7.10 16.62 29.89
CA SER A 373 -8.53 16.92 29.87
C SER A 373 -9.09 17.02 28.44
N LYS A 374 -8.33 17.57 27.49
CA LYS A 374 -8.71 17.60 26.06
C LYS A 374 -8.75 16.20 25.46
N ILE A 375 -7.72 15.39 25.71
CA ILE A 375 -7.68 13.99 25.24
C ILE A 375 -8.85 13.19 25.82
N GLN A 376 -9.18 13.37 27.09
CA GLN A 376 -10.31 12.70 27.73
C GLN A 376 -11.66 13.11 27.14
N ARG A 377 -11.82 14.38 26.75
CA ARG A 377 -13.02 14.85 26.04
C ARG A 377 -13.17 14.14 24.69
N LEU A 378 -12.07 14.03 23.94
CA LEU A 378 -12.06 13.30 22.66
C LEU A 378 -12.35 11.80 22.83
N LEU A 379 -11.84 11.17 23.87
CA LEU A 379 -12.15 9.77 24.21
C LEU A 379 -13.63 9.54 24.60
N ARG A 380 -14.36 10.58 25.02
CA ARG A 380 -15.79 10.49 25.37
C ARG A 380 -16.73 10.73 24.18
N LEU A 381 -16.19 11.00 23.00
CA LEU A 381 -17.00 11.22 21.80
C LEU A 381 -17.78 9.94 21.42
N PRO A 382 -19.00 10.06 20.88
CA PRO A 382 -19.84 8.90 20.61
C PRO A 382 -19.36 8.08 19.40
N ASN A 383 -19.84 6.84 19.31
CA ASN A 383 -19.73 5.96 18.13
C ASN A 383 -18.27 5.72 17.68
N ASN A 384 -17.97 5.72 16.38
CA ASN A 384 -16.61 5.42 15.92
C ASN A 384 -15.57 6.48 16.30
N LEU A 385 -15.98 7.66 16.77
CA LEU A 385 -15.04 8.74 17.09
C LEU A 385 -14.14 8.39 18.27
N HIS A 386 -14.68 7.83 19.36
CA HIS A 386 -13.81 7.36 20.46
C HIS A 386 -12.85 6.27 19.98
N ARG A 387 -13.28 5.38 19.08
CA ARG A 387 -12.43 4.32 18.52
C ARG A 387 -11.30 4.89 17.66
N TYR A 388 -11.56 5.91 16.85
CA TYR A 388 -10.52 6.60 16.09
C TYR A 388 -9.50 7.28 17.01
N VAL A 389 -9.97 7.94 18.07
CA VAL A 389 -9.10 8.53 19.10
C VAL A 389 -8.26 7.44 19.78
N LEU A 390 -8.89 6.33 20.18
CA LEU A 390 -8.23 5.21 20.81
C LEU A 390 -7.11 4.64 19.93
N VAL A 391 -7.35 4.43 18.63
CA VAL A 391 -6.34 3.96 17.67
C VAL A 391 -5.11 4.87 17.64
N VAL A 392 -5.31 6.19 17.58
CA VAL A 392 -4.19 7.14 17.54
C VAL A 392 -3.42 7.11 18.86
N LEU A 393 -4.11 7.07 20.01
CA LEU A 393 -3.47 7.06 21.32
C LEU A 393 -2.72 5.75 21.61
N THR A 394 -3.30 4.59 21.28
CA THR A 394 -2.66 3.29 21.53
C THR A 394 -1.48 3.03 20.60
N SER A 395 -1.39 3.72 19.45
CA SER A 395 -0.17 3.74 18.64
C SER A 395 1.03 4.38 19.35
N ARG A 396 0.80 5.07 20.48
CA ARG A 396 1.83 5.60 21.37
C ARG A 396 1.67 5.10 22.80
N LEU A 397 1.07 3.93 23.00
CA LEU A 397 0.74 3.38 24.33
C LEU A 397 1.95 3.36 25.28
N GLN A 398 3.13 2.95 24.79
CA GLN A 398 4.37 2.95 25.56
C GLN A 398 4.72 4.34 26.12
N TRP A 399 4.53 5.39 25.32
CA TRP A 399 4.83 6.76 25.71
C TRP A 399 3.85 7.25 26.78
N PHE A 400 2.54 6.99 26.60
CA PHE A 400 1.54 7.33 27.61
C PHE A 400 1.80 6.59 28.93
N TYR A 401 2.11 5.30 28.86
CA TYR A 401 2.39 4.48 30.03
C TYR A 401 3.63 4.96 30.79
N TYR A 402 4.67 5.37 30.08
CA TYR A 402 5.89 5.92 30.67
C TYR A 402 5.64 7.24 31.42
N TRP A 403 4.87 8.17 30.82
CA TRP A 403 4.67 9.49 31.41
C TRP A 403 3.53 9.56 32.43
N ASN A 404 2.50 8.72 32.30
CA ASN A 404 1.39 8.68 33.23
C ASN A 404 0.70 7.31 33.22
N GLN A 405 1.25 6.37 33.99
CA GLN A 405 0.74 5.02 34.11
C GLN A 405 -0.72 4.98 34.59
N SER A 406 -1.05 5.68 35.69
CA SER A 406 -2.41 5.65 36.27
C SER A 406 -3.46 6.18 35.29
N TRP A 407 -3.15 7.25 34.55
CA TRP A 407 -4.05 7.75 33.51
C TRP A 407 -4.21 6.75 32.37
N THR A 408 -3.12 6.11 31.94
CA THR A 408 -3.12 5.12 30.86
C THR A 408 -3.95 3.89 31.20
N GLU A 409 -3.84 3.38 32.44
CA GLU A 409 -4.65 2.26 32.93
C GLU A 409 -6.14 2.58 32.84
N ILE A 410 -6.55 3.76 33.32
CA ILE A 410 -7.97 4.15 33.38
C ILE A 410 -8.56 4.45 31.99
N ASN A 411 -7.81 5.14 31.14
CA ASN A 411 -8.37 5.74 29.91
C ASN A 411 -8.06 4.95 28.64
N LEU A 412 -7.02 4.12 28.62
CA LEU A 412 -6.62 3.35 27.42
C LEU A 412 -6.68 1.84 27.63
N LEU A 413 -6.17 1.32 28.75
CA LEU A 413 -6.08 -0.13 28.97
C LEU A 413 -7.42 -0.77 29.33
N THR A 414 -8.38 -0.01 29.84
CA THR A 414 -9.77 -0.46 30.03
C THR A 414 -10.43 -0.94 28.74
N ALA A 415 -9.99 -0.45 27.57
CA ALA A 415 -10.48 -0.92 26.27
C ALA A 415 -10.17 -2.41 26.00
N LEU A 416 -9.17 -3.00 26.66
CA LEU A 416 -8.88 -4.43 26.57
C LEU A 416 -9.97 -5.31 27.21
N GLU A 417 -10.76 -4.73 28.10
CA GLU A 417 -11.82 -5.38 28.87
C GLU A 417 -13.22 -5.01 28.34
N ALA A 418 -13.28 -4.24 27.25
CA ALA A 418 -14.53 -3.84 26.62
C ALA A 418 -15.31 -5.06 26.10
N THR A 419 -16.62 -5.08 26.33
CA THR A 419 -17.52 -6.11 25.75
C THR A 419 -17.72 -5.93 24.26
N ASP A 420 -17.50 -4.71 23.74
CA ASP A 420 -17.56 -4.41 22.31
C ASP A 420 -16.26 -4.82 21.59
N ASP A 421 -16.39 -5.79 20.69
CA ASP A 421 -15.29 -6.29 19.87
C ASP A 421 -14.65 -5.19 19.01
N GLN A 422 -15.43 -4.21 18.56
CA GLN A 422 -14.90 -3.11 17.74
C GLN A 422 -13.96 -2.20 18.54
N GLU A 423 -14.23 -2.00 19.82
CA GLU A 423 -13.35 -1.23 20.70
C GLU A 423 -12.04 -1.98 20.96
N ARG A 424 -12.10 -3.31 21.20
CA ARG A 424 -10.89 -4.14 21.31
C ARG A 424 -10.08 -4.16 20.00
N GLN A 425 -10.75 -4.25 18.85
CA GLN A 425 -10.10 -4.17 17.54
C GLN A 425 -9.43 -2.82 17.31
N ALA A 426 -10.08 -1.72 17.69
CA ALA A 426 -9.51 -0.37 17.60
C ALA A 426 -8.26 -0.23 18.47
N PHE A 427 -8.30 -0.73 19.71
CA PHE A 427 -7.13 -0.78 20.60
C PHE A 427 -5.95 -1.50 19.93
N TRP A 428 -6.16 -2.74 19.47
CA TRP A 428 -5.11 -3.57 18.87
C TRP A 428 -4.60 -3.00 17.55
N SER A 429 -5.48 -2.42 16.74
CA SER A 429 -5.12 -1.77 15.48
C SER A 429 -4.13 -0.62 15.70
N GLY A 430 -4.35 0.20 16.73
CA GLY A 430 -3.41 1.26 17.11
C GLY A 430 -2.11 0.70 17.73
N PHE A 431 -2.21 -0.19 18.72
CA PHE A 431 -1.03 -0.74 19.40
C PHE A 431 -0.08 -1.47 18.43
N LEU A 432 -0.61 -2.34 17.57
CA LEU A 432 0.17 -3.09 16.58
C LEU A 432 0.65 -2.23 15.41
N ARG A 433 0.26 -0.95 15.32
CA ARG A 433 0.84 0.01 14.38
C ARG A 433 2.16 0.60 14.87
N ALA A 434 2.41 0.62 16.18
CA ALA A 434 3.51 1.35 16.81
C ALA A 434 4.92 0.82 16.46
N ASN A 435 5.05 -0.31 15.75
CA ASN A 435 6.31 -0.94 15.35
C ASN A 435 7.38 -0.94 16.47
N GLY A 436 7.01 -1.44 17.66
CA GLY A 436 7.89 -1.50 18.82
C GLY A 436 7.43 -2.54 19.85
N VAL A 437 8.35 -2.93 20.73
CA VAL A 437 8.09 -3.84 21.85
C VAL A 437 7.88 -3.00 23.12
N PRO A 438 6.81 -3.24 23.90
CA PRO A 438 6.57 -2.47 25.12
C PRO A 438 7.65 -2.75 26.18
N SER A 439 7.84 -1.82 27.11
CA SER A 439 8.70 -2.03 28.27
C SER A 439 8.20 -3.21 29.11
N TYR A 440 9.09 -3.83 29.88
CA TYR A 440 8.76 -5.02 30.68
C TYR A 440 7.46 -4.87 31.50
N THR A 441 7.30 -3.77 32.23
CA THR A 441 6.10 -3.50 33.05
C THR A 441 4.82 -3.46 32.21
N LEU A 442 4.84 -2.73 31.09
CA LEU A 442 3.68 -2.66 30.18
C LEU A 442 3.45 -4.00 29.48
N TYR A 443 4.51 -4.70 29.08
CA TYR A 443 4.41 -6.04 28.51
C TYR A 443 3.68 -6.98 29.45
N MET A 444 4.09 -7.04 30.72
CA MET A 444 3.46 -7.93 31.71
C MET A 444 2.00 -7.57 31.96
N ARG A 445 1.64 -6.28 31.93
CA ARG A 445 0.24 -5.82 31.97
C ARG A 445 -0.57 -6.27 30.76
N LEU A 446 0.05 -6.29 29.57
CA LEU A 446 -0.59 -6.68 28.30
C LEU A 446 -0.57 -8.19 28.04
N LYS A 447 0.35 -8.93 28.65
CA LYS A 447 0.61 -10.36 28.40
C LYS A 447 -0.65 -11.23 28.34
N PRO A 448 -1.57 -11.23 29.33
CA PRO A 448 -2.77 -12.08 29.24
C PRO A 448 -3.62 -11.73 28.01
N HIS A 449 -3.70 -10.46 27.65
CA HIS A 449 -4.44 -10.00 26.48
C HIS A 449 -3.71 -10.30 25.17
N LEU A 450 -2.37 -10.22 25.12
CA LEU A 450 -1.56 -10.62 23.97
C LEU A 450 -1.73 -12.11 23.66
N LEU A 451 -1.69 -12.96 24.70
CA LEU A 451 -1.89 -14.40 24.57
C LEU A 451 -3.33 -14.73 24.14
N ALA A 452 -4.33 -14.05 24.69
CA ALA A 452 -5.72 -14.23 24.29
C ALA A 452 -5.95 -13.80 22.83
N ALA A 453 -5.46 -12.61 22.46
CA ALA A 453 -5.62 -12.08 21.11
C ALA A 453 -4.90 -12.94 20.06
N ALA A 454 -3.80 -13.61 20.44
CA ALA A 454 -3.11 -14.56 19.58
C ALA A 454 -3.89 -15.86 19.31
N LYS A 455 -4.92 -16.17 20.11
CA LYS A 455 -5.79 -17.35 19.94
C LYS A 455 -7.15 -17.01 19.31
N ASP A 456 -7.45 -15.73 19.11
CA ASP A 456 -8.77 -15.24 18.72
C ASP A 456 -8.74 -14.64 17.30
N GLU A 457 -9.85 -14.74 16.56
CA GLU A 457 -9.98 -14.22 15.19
C GLU A 457 -10.05 -12.67 15.15
N ILE A 458 -10.17 -12.02 16.31
CA ILE A 458 -10.18 -10.56 16.46
C ILE A 458 -9.02 -9.90 15.71
N LEU A 459 -7.84 -10.53 15.69
CA LEU A 459 -6.65 -9.97 15.06
C LEU A 459 -6.55 -10.23 13.55
N THR A 460 -7.21 -11.25 13.02
CA THR A 460 -7.26 -11.54 11.58
C THR A 460 -7.93 -10.38 10.82
N VAL A 461 -8.91 -9.73 11.45
CA VAL A 461 -9.58 -8.52 10.94
C VAL A 461 -8.61 -7.34 10.80
N THR A 462 -7.64 -7.22 11.72
CA THR A 462 -6.68 -6.10 11.74
C THR A 462 -5.55 -6.22 10.72
N ARG A 463 -5.36 -7.40 10.10
CA ARG A 463 -4.26 -7.72 9.16
C ARG A 463 -2.86 -7.42 9.74
N ARG A 464 -2.68 -7.56 11.05
CA ARG A 464 -1.46 -7.19 11.80
C ARG A 464 -0.85 -8.36 12.58
N GLU A 465 -1.21 -9.59 12.25
CA GLU A 465 -0.77 -10.83 12.91
C GLU A 465 0.76 -10.94 12.99
N GLN A 466 1.47 -10.55 11.92
CA GLN A 466 2.93 -10.54 11.90
C GLN A 466 3.55 -9.71 13.03
N GLN A 467 2.98 -8.53 13.35
CA GLN A 467 3.51 -7.67 14.40
C GLN A 467 3.25 -8.25 15.80
N LEU A 468 2.08 -8.87 16.00
CA LEU A 468 1.79 -9.58 17.24
C LEU A 468 2.79 -10.71 17.47
N ILE A 469 2.99 -11.56 16.45
CA ILE A 469 3.93 -12.68 16.53
C ILE A 469 5.35 -12.17 16.81
N ALA A 470 5.75 -11.05 16.19
CA ALA A 470 7.03 -10.43 16.48
C ALA A 470 7.15 -9.98 17.95
N ILE A 471 6.12 -9.37 18.53
CA ILE A 471 6.11 -8.95 19.94
C ILE A 471 6.21 -10.18 20.87
N LEU A 472 5.41 -11.22 20.61
CA LEU A 472 5.45 -12.48 21.37
C LEU A 472 6.81 -13.15 21.30
N LEU A 473 7.40 -13.21 20.10
CA LEU A 473 8.71 -13.81 19.89
C LEU A 473 9.80 -13.01 20.60
N VAL A 474 9.76 -11.67 20.56
CA VAL A 474 10.69 -10.83 21.34
C VAL A 474 10.51 -11.05 22.84
N GLY A 475 9.28 -11.15 23.34
CA GLY A 475 9.00 -11.46 24.75
C GLY A 475 9.51 -12.83 25.19
N TRP A 476 9.62 -13.80 24.28
CA TRP A 476 10.22 -15.11 24.53
C TRP A 476 11.75 -15.09 24.45
N GLY A 477 12.33 -14.40 23.46
CA GLY A 477 13.78 -14.42 23.22
C GLY A 477 14.58 -13.33 23.95
N SER A 478 13.91 -12.41 24.64
CA SER A 478 14.56 -11.32 25.37
C SER A 478 14.18 -11.34 26.84
N ALA A 479 15.15 -11.70 27.68
CA ALA A 479 15.07 -11.49 29.11
C ALA A 479 15.02 -9.99 29.44
N SER A 480 14.23 -9.64 30.44
CA SER A 480 14.19 -8.29 31.01
C SER A 480 15.57 -7.90 31.54
N GLU A 481 16.03 -6.70 31.19
CA GLU A 481 17.28 -6.14 31.71
C GLU A 481 17.25 -5.93 33.23
N GLN A 482 16.05 -5.85 33.84
CA GLN A 482 15.89 -5.55 35.27
C GLN A 482 15.99 -6.79 36.17
N ASN A 483 15.46 -7.94 35.74
CA ASN A 483 15.37 -9.15 36.57
C ASN A 483 15.80 -10.44 35.86
N GLY A 484 16.16 -10.39 34.57
CA GLY A 484 16.58 -11.55 33.79
C GLY A 484 15.45 -12.52 33.41
N GLU A 485 14.18 -12.19 33.73
CA GLU A 485 13.04 -13.05 33.44
C GLU A 485 12.53 -12.84 32.01
N LEU A 486 12.04 -13.92 31.39
CA LEU A 486 11.38 -13.88 30.08
C LEU A 486 9.93 -13.41 30.24
N CYS A 487 9.47 -12.56 29.32
CA CYS A 487 8.06 -12.17 29.31
C CYS A 487 7.15 -13.31 28.86
N ILE A 488 7.61 -14.16 27.94
CA ILE A 488 6.90 -15.35 27.45
C ILE A 488 7.73 -16.58 27.78
N THR A 489 7.11 -17.56 28.43
CA THR A 489 7.73 -18.83 28.77
C THR A 489 7.75 -19.80 27.58
N ASP A 490 8.62 -20.80 27.63
CA ASP A 490 8.65 -21.89 26.65
C ASP A 490 7.30 -22.59 26.49
N ARG A 491 6.59 -22.81 27.61
CA ARG A 491 5.27 -23.44 27.61
C ARG A 491 4.23 -22.56 26.92
N GLU A 492 4.19 -21.27 27.21
CA GLU A 492 3.24 -20.35 26.59
C GLU A 492 3.45 -20.24 25.08
N LEU A 493 4.71 -20.17 24.63
CA LEU A 493 5.01 -20.15 23.20
C LEU A 493 4.67 -21.49 22.53
N HIS A 494 4.97 -22.62 23.19
CA HIS A 494 4.62 -23.94 22.69
C HIS A 494 3.10 -24.08 22.48
N ASP A 495 2.31 -23.71 23.48
CA ASP A 495 0.86 -23.80 23.46
C ASP A 495 0.28 -22.93 22.33
N LEU A 496 0.83 -21.73 22.11
CA LEU A 496 0.44 -20.87 20.98
C LEU A 496 0.76 -21.50 19.62
N ILE A 497 1.99 -21.98 19.41
CA ILE A 497 2.41 -22.60 18.14
C ILE A 497 1.57 -23.86 17.85
N LEU A 498 1.16 -24.59 18.90
CA LEU A 498 0.30 -25.76 18.76
C LEU A 498 -1.08 -25.36 18.22
N ASP A 499 -1.68 -24.31 18.77
CA ASP A 499 -3.04 -23.85 18.41
C ASP A 499 -3.09 -23.11 17.06
N TRP A 500 -1.99 -22.49 16.63
CA TRP A 500 -1.92 -21.70 15.39
C TRP A 500 -2.12 -22.51 14.10
N ASP A 501 -2.39 -21.82 13.00
CA ASP A 501 -2.38 -22.40 11.66
C ASP A 501 -0.97 -22.42 11.05
N ASP A 502 -0.88 -22.93 9.82
CA ASP A 502 0.41 -23.01 9.12
C ASP A 502 0.98 -21.64 8.76
N ASP A 503 0.15 -20.63 8.49
CA ASP A 503 0.58 -19.27 8.17
C ASP A 503 1.33 -18.65 9.35
N ASN A 504 0.73 -18.69 10.54
CA ASN A 504 1.34 -18.15 11.76
C ASN A 504 2.58 -18.96 12.19
N ARG A 505 2.56 -20.29 12.08
CA ARG A 505 3.76 -21.12 12.34
C ARG A 505 4.92 -20.78 11.40
N CYS A 506 4.65 -20.65 10.10
CA CYS A 506 5.67 -20.25 9.13
C CYS A 506 6.17 -18.83 9.41
N GLN A 507 5.30 -17.93 9.87
CA GLN A 507 5.67 -16.56 10.22
C GLN A 507 6.65 -16.52 11.41
N VAL A 508 6.47 -17.35 12.44
CA VAL A 508 7.43 -17.50 13.56
C VAL A 508 8.81 -17.90 13.04
N LEU A 509 8.87 -18.94 12.19
CA LEU A 509 10.11 -19.46 11.62
C LEU A 509 10.80 -18.42 10.72
N SER A 510 10.02 -17.67 9.94
CA SER A 510 10.51 -16.59 9.10
C SER A 510 11.11 -15.44 9.93
N LEU A 511 10.42 -15.03 11.00
CA LEU A 511 10.88 -13.94 11.89
C LEU A 511 12.16 -14.32 12.62
N ILE A 512 12.22 -15.51 13.24
CA ILE A 512 13.45 -15.91 13.94
C ILE A 512 14.63 -16.04 12.97
N ARG A 513 14.39 -16.52 11.74
CA ARG A 513 15.41 -16.55 10.68
C ARG A 513 15.89 -15.15 10.31
N GLN A 514 14.99 -14.18 10.24
CA GLN A 514 15.35 -12.79 9.93
C GLN A 514 16.15 -12.16 11.08
N MET A 515 15.74 -12.41 12.33
CA MET A 515 16.42 -11.88 13.53
C MET A 515 17.81 -12.50 13.72
N SER A 516 17.95 -13.82 13.49
CA SER A 516 19.23 -14.53 13.64
C SER A 516 20.29 -14.07 12.64
N LYS A 517 19.90 -13.69 11.42
CA LYS A 517 20.83 -13.15 10.40
C LYS A 517 21.56 -11.89 10.84
N ASN A 518 20.91 -11.06 11.66
CA ASN A 518 21.43 -9.75 12.05
C ASN A 518 21.90 -9.72 13.50
N ASN A 519 21.78 -10.81 14.25
CA ASN A 519 22.04 -10.83 15.69
C ASN A 519 22.39 -12.23 16.21
N GLU A 520 23.61 -12.38 16.73
CA GLU A 520 24.16 -13.64 17.23
C GLU A 520 23.33 -14.23 18.40
N LYS A 521 22.82 -13.39 19.30
CA LYS A 521 21.94 -13.84 20.40
C LYS A 521 20.72 -14.58 19.85
N TRP A 522 20.10 -14.04 18.80
CA TRP A 522 18.95 -14.68 18.16
C TRP A 522 19.32 -15.95 17.42
N SER A 523 20.52 -16.03 16.84
CA SER A 523 21.07 -17.28 16.27
C SER A 523 21.14 -18.38 17.34
N GLN A 524 21.70 -18.07 18.51
CA GLN A 524 21.84 -19.04 19.61
C GLN A 524 20.49 -19.51 20.21
N LEU A 525 19.40 -18.76 20.01
CA LEU A 525 18.05 -19.14 20.46
C LEU A 525 17.32 -20.10 19.51
N VAL A 526 17.76 -20.23 18.25
CA VAL A 526 17.10 -21.11 17.27
C VAL A 526 16.99 -22.56 17.78
N PRO A 527 18.05 -23.20 18.31
CA PRO A 527 17.92 -24.55 18.85
C PRO A 527 16.92 -24.66 20.01
N ALA A 528 16.83 -23.64 20.88
CA ALA A 528 15.87 -23.63 21.98
C ALA A 528 14.44 -23.57 21.47
N LEU A 529 14.16 -22.73 20.46
CA LEU A 529 12.85 -22.66 19.82
C LEU A 529 12.44 -24.02 19.23
N ILE A 530 13.35 -24.65 18.46
CA ILE A 530 13.05 -25.92 17.78
C ILE A 530 12.86 -27.05 18.79
N LYS A 531 13.66 -27.09 19.86
CA LYS A 531 13.49 -28.05 20.95
C LYS A 531 12.09 -27.96 21.57
N ASN A 532 11.52 -26.75 21.62
CA ASN A 532 10.19 -26.49 22.15
C ASN A 532 9.10 -26.52 21.06
N TRP A 533 9.39 -26.93 19.83
CA TRP A 533 8.40 -26.98 18.75
C TRP A 533 7.40 -28.14 18.95
N PRO A 534 6.10 -27.97 18.63
CA PRO A 534 5.12 -29.04 18.81
C PRO A 534 5.37 -30.29 17.97
N LEU A 535 5.29 -31.47 18.61
CA LEU A 535 5.42 -32.78 17.96
C LEU A 535 4.12 -33.32 17.34
N HIS A 536 3.00 -32.65 17.62
CA HIS A 536 1.68 -33.05 17.15
C HIS A 536 1.58 -33.03 15.62
N LYS A 537 0.85 -34.00 15.04
CA LYS A 537 0.68 -34.10 13.58
C LYS A 537 0.15 -32.81 12.94
N ALA A 538 -0.72 -32.07 13.65
CA ALA A 538 -1.27 -30.80 13.18
C ALA A 538 -0.20 -29.72 12.93
N ALA A 539 0.92 -29.75 13.66
CA ALA A 539 2.03 -28.80 13.49
C ALA A 539 3.14 -29.29 12.55
N ARG A 540 3.01 -30.53 12.03
CA ARG A 540 4.01 -31.19 11.17
C ARG A 540 3.51 -31.28 9.73
N THR A 541 3.05 -30.17 9.18
CA THR A 541 2.58 -30.11 7.79
C THR A 541 3.74 -29.98 6.81
N SER A 542 3.46 -30.22 5.53
CA SER A 542 4.45 -30.03 4.46
C SER A 542 4.95 -28.58 4.38
N ARG A 543 4.10 -27.59 4.69
CA ARG A 543 4.43 -26.16 4.58
C ARG A 543 5.32 -25.73 5.75
N VAL A 544 5.00 -26.17 6.97
CA VAL A 544 5.83 -25.94 8.15
C VAL A 544 7.18 -26.66 8.00
N SER A 545 7.18 -27.89 7.48
CA SER A 545 8.42 -28.64 7.20
C SER A 545 9.32 -27.93 6.20
N ALA A 546 8.75 -27.28 5.18
CA ALA A 546 9.53 -26.46 4.25
C ALA A 546 10.18 -25.25 4.94
N SER A 547 9.44 -24.57 5.82
CA SER A 547 9.98 -23.44 6.60
C SER A 547 11.06 -23.87 7.60
N LEU A 548 10.89 -25.02 8.27
CA LEU A 548 11.90 -25.63 9.13
C LEU A 548 13.15 -25.99 8.34
N PHE A 549 12.99 -26.58 7.15
CA PHE A 549 14.09 -26.85 6.23
C PHE A 549 14.87 -25.57 5.91
N GLU A 550 14.19 -24.50 5.49
CA GLU A 550 14.86 -23.23 5.20
C GLU A 550 15.54 -22.60 6.42
N LEU A 551 14.98 -22.77 7.63
CA LEU A 551 15.59 -22.31 8.86
C LEU A 551 16.87 -23.10 9.19
N ALA A 552 16.87 -24.42 8.95
CA ALA A 552 18.05 -25.26 9.17
C ALA A 552 19.26 -24.70 8.42
N PHE A 553 19.08 -24.34 7.15
CA PHE A 553 20.14 -23.82 6.28
C PHE A 553 20.43 -22.32 6.46
N SER A 554 19.90 -21.68 7.51
CA SER A 554 20.09 -20.24 7.70
C SER A 554 21.43 -19.84 8.34
N SER A 555 22.08 -20.75 9.06
CA SER A 555 23.37 -20.51 9.73
C SER A 555 24.21 -21.77 9.75
N ILE A 556 25.46 -21.64 9.29
CA ILE A 556 26.43 -22.74 9.28
C ILE A 556 26.88 -23.13 10.70
N GLU A 557 27.01 -22.16 11.60
CA GLU A 557 27.57 -22.33 12.96
C GLU A 557 26.69 -23.24 13.82
N ILE A 558 25.38 -23.03 13.77
CA ILE A 558 24.39 -23.81 14.54
C ILE A 558 23.77 -24.95 13.71
N PHE A 559 24.19 -25.15 12.45
CA PHE A 559 23.56 -26.08 11.52
C PHE A 559 23.41 -27.48 12.10
N LYS A 560 24.51 -28.05 12.59
CA LYS A 560 24.56 -29.43 13.11
C LYS A 560 23.58 -29.65 14.26
N GLN A 561 23.49 -28.69 15.18
CA GLN A 561 22.57 -28.75 16.32
C GLN A 561 21.12 -28.61 15.84
N THR A 562 20.84 -27.61 15.00
CA THR A 562 19.50 -27.31 14.49
C THR A 562 18.93 -28.46 13.67
N VAL A 563 19.71 -29.05 12.75
CA VAL A 563 19.28 -30.18 11.92
C VAL A 563 18.89 -31.38 12.78
N THR A 564 19.70 -31.69 13.81
CA THR A 564 19.41 -32.81 14.73
C THR A 564 18.03 -32.65 15.38
N LEU A 565 17.66 -31.42 15.75
CA LEU A 565 16.37 -31.11 16.36
C LEU A 565 15.21 -31.06 15.34
N ILE A 566 15.48 -30.67 14.09
CA ILE A 566 14.47 -30.53 13.04
C ILE A 566 14.07 -31.89 12.44
N LEU A 567 15.00 -32.83 12.30
CA LEU A 567 14.74 -34.15 11.70
C LEU A 567 13.47 -34.87 12.21
N PRO A 568 13.18 -34.96 13.51
CA PRO A 568 11.95 -35.61 14.00
C PRO A 568 10.66 -34.81 13.70
N LEU A 569 10.78 -33.52 13.39
CA LEU A 569 9.66 -32.62 13.12
C LEU A 569 9.22 -32.66 11.66
N LEU A 570 10.13 -32.99 10.76
CA LEU A 570 9.87 -32.97 9.33
C LEU A 570 8.86 -34.02 8.89
N THR A 571 8.10 -33.65 7.86
CA THR A 571 7.29 -34.51 7.01
C THR A 571 7.64 -34.22 5.55
N PRO A 572 7.24 -35.09 4.60
CA PRO A 572 7.56 -34.89 3.19
C PRO A 572 7.17 -33.50 2.69
N VAL A 573 8.13 -32.79 2.08
CA VAL A 573 7.99 -31.40 1.66
C VAL A 573 7.53 -31.36 0.20
N LYS A 574 6.38 -30.74 -0.05
CA LYS A 574 5.86 -30.52 -1.40
C LYS A 574 6.64 -29.43 -2.13
N ARG A 575 6.84 -29.65 -3.43
CA ARG A 575 7.58 -28.79 -4.36
C ARG A 575 7.28 -27.28 -4.33
N PRO A 576 6.03 -26.79 -4.22
CA PRO A 576 5.77 -25.34 -4.27
C PRO A 576 6.36 -24.56 -3.08
N TYR A 577 6.79 -25.24 -2.01
CA TYR A 577 7.18 -24.58 -0.77
C TYR A 577 8.69 -24.48 -0.55
N LEU A 578 9.55 -25.03 -1.42
CA LEU A 578 10.99 -25.08 -1.17
C LEU A 578 11.87 -24.57 -2.32
N ARG A 579 12.93 -23.83 -1.97
CA ARG A 579 14.02 -23.43 -2.88
C ARG A 579 15.36 -24.01 -2.43
N LEU A 580 15.98 -24.83 -3.29
CA LEU A 580 17.25 -25.51 -2.97
C LEU A 580 18.48 -24.60 -3.01
N SER A 581 18.42 -23.42 -3.64
CA SER A 581 19.53 -22.44 -3.66
C SER A 581 20.03 -22.03 -2.26
N SER A 582 19.22 -22.24 -1.23
CA SER A 582 19.51 -21.90 0.17
C SER A 582 20.63 -22.73 0.81
N ILE A 583 21.02 -23.86 0.21
CA ILE A 583 21.83 -24.88 0.88
C ILE A 583 23.32 -24.85 0.49
N GLU A 584 23.68 -24.14 -0.59
CA GLU A 584 24.99 -24.25 -1.26
C GLU A 584 26.20 -23.98 -0.37
N HIS A 585 26.06 -23.11 0.65
CA HIS A 585 27.16 -22.73 1.53
C HIS A 585 27.42 -23.73 2.68
N ILE A 586 26.50 -24.66 2.94
CA ILE A 586 26.54 -25.56 4.10
C ILE A 586 26.89 -27.01 3.69
N LEU A 587 26.61 -27.39 2.44
CA LEU A 587 26.81 -28.74 1.91
C LEU A 587 28.22 -29.26 2.13
N ASP A 588 29.22 -28.42 1.85
CA ASP A 588 30.63 -28.83 1.88
C ASP A 588 31.13 -29.07 3.32
N ALA A 589 30.55 -28.37 4.29
CA ALA A 589 30.92 -28.49 5.71
C ALA A 589 30.21 -29.64 6.44
N TYR A 590 28.97 -29.97 6.03
CA TYR A 590 28.12 -30.95 6.73
C TYR A 590 27.37 -31.89 5.77
N PRO A 591 28.07 -32.66 4.92
CA PRO A 591 27.45 -33.43 3.84
C PRO A 591 26.52 -34.54 4.35
N GLU A 592 26.85 -35.20 5.46
CA GLU A 592 26.02 -36.26 6.04
C GLU A 592 24.70 -35.73 6.62
N GLN A 593 24.74 -34.57 7.29
CA GLN A 593 23.56 -33.92 7.85
C GLN A 593 22.67 -33.34 6.74
N CYS A 594 23.28 -32.80 5.68
CA CYS A 594 22.57 -32.36 4.48
C CYS A 594 21.83 -33.54 3.81
N LEU A 595 22.48 -34.69 3.66
CA LEU A 595 21.82 -35.89 3.13
C LEU A 595 20.66 -36.33 4.03
N ALA A 596 20.84 -36.32 5.36
CA ALA A 596 19.80 -36.73 6.30
C ALA A 596 18.53 -35.89 6.15
N ILE A 597 18.66 -34.56 6.11
CA ILE A 597 17.52 -33.66 6.01
C ILE A 597 16.84 -33.73 4.62
N LEU A 598 17.62 -33.86 3.54
CA LEU A 598 17.09 -34.06 2.19
C LEU A 598 16.33 -35.38 2.06
N ASN A 599 16.86 -36.46 2.64
CA ASN A 599 16.18 -37.75 2.64
C ASN A 599 14.86 -37.67 3.39
N ASN A 600 14.82 -37.07 4.57
CA ASN A 600 13.56 -36.94 5.32
C ASN A 600 12.53 -36.07 4.56
N ALA A 601 12.98 -35.01 3.91
CA ALA A 601 12.11 -34.10 3.15
C ALA A 601 11.54 -34.71 1.86
N PHE A 602 12.24 -35.67 1.21
CA PHE A 602 11.90 -36.12 -0.15
C PHE A 602 11.79 -37.64 -0.37
N SER A 603 12.13 -38.48 0.61
CA SER A 603 12.15 -39.94 0.46
C SER A 603 10.78 -40.54 0.14
N GLU A 604 9.69 -39.85 0.48
CA GLU A 604 8.30 -40.30 0.24
C GLU A 604 7.61 -39.53 -0.89
N ASN A 605 8.22 -38.48 -1.47
CA ASN A 605 7.64 -37.73 -2.58
C ASN A 605 7.55 -38.57 -3.86
N LEU A 606 6.58 -38.27 -4.73
CA LEU A 606 6.59 -38.75 -6.11
C LEU A 606 7.76 -38.13 -6.89
N PRO A 607 8.34 -38.81 -7.90
CA PRO A 607 9.47 -38.28 -8.68
C PRO A 607 9.23 -36.85 -9.23
N ASN A 608 8.01 -36.55 -9.65
CA ASN A 608 7.63 -35.24 -10.19
C ASN A 608 7.50 -34.12 -9.13
N ASP A 609 7.33 -34.50 -7.86
CA ASP A 609 7.18 -33.59 -6.71
C ASP A 609 8.51 -33.25 -6.05
N VAL A 610 9.63 -33.76 -6.58
CA VAL A 610 10.97 -33.43 -6.11
C VAL A 610 11.44 -32.09 -6.74
N PRO A 611 12.07 -31.16 -5.99
CA PRO A 611 12.54 -29.89 -6.53
C PRO A 611 13.58 -30.06 -7.65
N TYR A 612 13.59 -29.13 -8.60
CA TYR A 612 14.67 -29.06 -9.59
C TYR A 612 16.00 -28.73 -8.90
N GLY A 613 17.07 -29.32 -9.41
CA GLY A 613 18.41 -29.14 -8.85
C GLY A 613 18.79 -30.15 -7.76
N LEU A 614 17.87 -30.99 -7.26
CA LEU A 614 18.22 -31.98 -6.23
C LEU A 614 19.33 -32.94 -6.70
N GLY A 615 19.35 -33.32 -7.98
CA GLY A 615 20.41 -34.16 -8.53
C GLY A 615 21.80 -33.54 -8.36
N GLN A 616 21.95 -32.28 -8.75
CA GLN A 616 23.21 -31.52 -8.62
C GLN A 616 23.65 -31.38 -7.17
N VAL A 617 22.68 -31.18 -6.26
CA VAL A 617 22.94 -31.11 -4.82
C VAL A 617 23.45 -32.45 -4.29
N LEU A 618 22.83 -33.56 -4.68
CA LEU A 618 23.27 -34.91 -4.28
C LEU A 618 24.66 -35.26 -4.83
N ASP A 619 24.97 -34.83 -6.05
CA ASP A 619 26.31 -35.00 -6.64
C ASP A 619 27.34 -34.21 -5.83
N ARG A 620 27.07 -32.94 -5.51
CA ARG A 620 27.97 -32.12 -4.69
C ARG A 620 28.16 -32.67 -3.27
N ILE A 621 27.13 -33.23 -2.65
CA ILE A 621 27.24 -33.92 -1.36
C ILE A 621 28.19 -35.12 -1.47
N ALA A 622 28.10 -35.89 -2.55
CA ALA A 622 28.97 -37.03 -2.80
C ALA A 622 30.43 -36.58 -3.05
N ASP A 623 30.63 -35.48 -3.77
CA ASP A 623 31.96 -34.90 -4.01
C ASP A 623 32.61 -34.39 -2.70
N ALA A 624 31.82 -33.79 -1.80
CA ALA A 624 32.29 -33.32 -0.50
C ALA A 624 32.67 -34.47 0.45
N ASN A 625 32.02 -35.64 0.33
CA ASN A 625 32.38 -36.84 1.08
C ASN A 625 32.08 -38.11 0.27
N ASN A 626 33.11 -38.64 -0.39
CA ASN A 626 33.01 -39.82 -1.26
C ASN A 626 32.40 -41.07 -0.60
N LYS A 627 32.44 -41.20 0.73
CA LYS A 627 31.81 -42.32 1.44
C LYS A 627 30.28 -42.33 1.29
N ILE A 628 29.67 -41.17 1.00
CA ILE A 628 28.22 -41.02 0.86
C ILE A 628 27.68 -41.71 -0.41
N GLN A 629 28.51 -41.97 -1.42
CA GLN A 629 28.08 -42.70 -2.61
C GLN A 629 27.58 -44.13 -2.29
N ALA A 630 28.03 -44.70 -1.17
CA ALA A 630 27.57 -45.99 -0.67
C ALA A 630 26.40 -45.88 0.35
N ASP A 631 25.95 -44.67 0.71
CA ASP A 631 24.86 -44.46 1.66
C ASP A 631 23.50 -44.79 1.02
N GLU A 632 22.71 -45.64 1.69
CA GLU A 632 21.40 -46.07 1.20
C GLU A 632 20.44 -44.89 0.93
N ARG A 633 20.54 -43.81 1.71
CA ARG A 633 19.70 -42.60 1.54
C ARG A 633 20.03 -41.89 0.25
N TRP A 634 21.31 -41.79 -0.08
CA TRP A 634 21.78 -41.17 -1.33
C TRP A 634 21.35 -42.00 -2.54
N LEU A 635 21.56 -43.31 -2.49
CA LEU A 635 21.15 -44.24 -3.54
C LEU A 635 19.64 -44.22 -3.78
N HIS A 636 18.85 -44.17 -2.71
CA HIS A 636 17.38 -44.08 -2.79
C HIS A 636 16.93 -42.80 -3.50
N LEU A 637 17.47 -41.64 -3.10
CA LEU A 637 17.11 -40.36 -3.73
C LEU A 637 17.59 -40.28 -5.20
N LYS A 638 18.76 -40.83 -5.53
CA LYS A 638 19.26 -40.88 -6.92
C LYS A 638 18.39 -41.75 -7.82
N ARG A 639 18.08 -42.98 -7.40
CA ARG A 639 17.16 -43.87 -8.14
C ARG A 639 15.80 -43.20 -8.40
N LYS A 640 15.31 -42.42 -7.43
CA LYS A 640 14.06 -41.68 -7.60
C LYS A 640 14.16 -40.60 -8.67
N LEU A 641 15.28 -39.91 -8.77
CA LEU A 641 15.53 -38.91 -9.81
C LEU A 641 15.68 -39.54 -11.20
N ASP A 642 16.29 -40.73 -11.28
CA ASP A 642 16.45 -41.47 -12.54
C ASP A 642 15.11 -42.00 -13.09
N ASN A 643 14.12 -42.17 -12.21
CA ASN A 643 12.75 -42.60 -12.55
C ASN A 643 11.79 -41.43 -12.87
N ARG A 644 12.31 -40.21 -12.97
CA ARG A 644 11.56 -38.99 -13.32
C ARG A 644 11.63 -38.75 -14.82
#